data_AF-A0AAJ5W4Z8-F1
#
_entry.id   AF-A0AAJ5W4Z8-F1
#
_cell.length_a   1.000
_cell.length_b   1.000
_cell.length_c   1.000
_cell.angle_alpha   90.00
_cell.angle_beta   90.00
_cell.angle_gamma   90.00
#
_symmetry.space_group_name_H-M   'P 1'
#
loop_
_entity.id
_entity.type
_entity.pdbx_description
1 polymer ?
#
loop_
_entity_poly.entity_id
_entity_poly.type
_entity_poly.pdbx_seq_one_letter_code
_entity_poly.pdbx_strand_id
1 'polypeptide(L)'
;MSEPGIEVAHVADPQRVRLREEAAQVGGRSTLLHYSDDGDAGIDITKAHPGSLPQFITGRSTLLSNLFRDEVALRTARLAAERIAAKDLELRTARGLDAVHLAVGLASWRIGGVVYTAPVLLRPLAIRRHHTDFDLKLHGAFAINPELVEAARTHFGIALDGRALAALAHDGGVFKPQPVIDHLRALTAHIPTFTVLPRLVVSTFADVASDLERDAAVLDHPVLNALAGHAADREALSLVRALPTLVGADDRSPASDRLLLDADAEQEAVLARIVAGQSLAVHTLPGTGGTQTVINAVGELVRAGKRVLVVSTRRSTLDGVRHRLAGIGLPGLAVTPRHLHRDLIRAIARNEKATPPKVADVDDALVRLRTVLRDYRGALTERHAQLGVSPLEALRTLATIAARSPQPSAATRFDLATLQRLSTRRAEAAAALRDAARLGEFRFGPDDSPWYGVSFATTEAARTAHALAGRLHRAEVPGILERGYELIAQTRMRPFGTITEMGAYVRLLQGIRASLDRFSVTVFERPLGELIHAHGNRRDAPNMSAANRRRLRRLSREYVRPGMHISDMHESLLRVQQQRTQWQRLVDAGVTPEIPLGLDDVATAWQRVNADLATLDAALGRTEPLASLPIAQLLRTLSGLAAESDVFDNLVERATLRDQLAELGLEGLLTELSVRHVPEEQVAAEFEFTWWQSALEAMLRSDRALLGANTSVVDRLERDFRLVDEAHASFAGPLLAAELATRWKIAIVDEPHEATALKAALRTGTATPAELVAAAPTLVRTLAPVWISSPYDVPSIPERPEFDVVIVADAAAVCVAEVAPALRRARQVVLFGDPVVQKPTPFQVSAGRVDPLDESETPFDDTSVFERLAELVPVETLTRSYRAGGEDLAELVNDAFYGGEIVSLPWAGSYLGRGSLSVDYVEGGTGTPDPETGAVESPDAEVARVVTLVVEHAVNRPTESLMVVTASARHAERVRAAVATAFAGRSDVADFVGRETAEPFAVLSLDESVAESRDRVVFSLGFGLTKHGRVLSDFGELSGPDGERLLTVGMTRARRSMVIVSSIRPSSFDEGRLESGAASLMGILSGIAARAREARLEDLADPLTLILAQHLRRLGIAVDVDYRGLLPIVAQHKGKAVVAVSDPETTGESLRESLRLGPQTLRRLGWHYVRVHAFDLYSDPAGVAGRIAGILGIQPETPTADTATQPLDVGE
;
A
#
# COMPACT_ATOMS: atom_id res chain seq x y z
N MET A 1 -31.02 40.12 41.94
CA MET A 1 -31.48 40.06 43.34
C MET A 1 -30.77 38.88 43.96
N SER A 2 -29.84 39.08 44.90
CA SER A 2 -29.33 37.99 45.74
C SER A 2 -30.05 38.08 47.08
N GLU A 3 -30.74 37.00 47.46
CA GLU A 3 -31.21 36.82 48.83
C GLU A 3 -29.99 36.78 49.77
N PRO A 4 -30.08 37.33 50.99
CA PRO A 4 -28.98 37.26 51.95
C PRO A 4 -28.75 35.79 52.35
N GLY A 5 -27.59 35.25 51.98
CA GLY A 5 -27.20 33.86 52.25
C GLY A 5 -26.95 32.99 51.00
N ILE A 6 -27.23 33.49 49.79
CA ILE A 6 -26.92 32.80 48.53
C ILE A 6 -25.61 33.34 47.95
N GLU A 7 -24.56 32.52 47.99
CA GLU A 7 -23.27 32.81 47.35
C GLU A 7 -23.30 32.30 45.90
N VAL A 8 -23.08 33.20 44.94
CA VAL A 8 -22.99 32.84 43.51
C VAL A 8 -21.56 32.38 43.25
N ALA A 9 -21.37 31.06 43.13
CA ALA A 9 -20.09 30.46 42.76
C ALA A 9 -20.07 30.07 41.27
N HIS A 10 -18.87 30.03 40.67
CA HIS A 10 -18.72 29.52 39.32
C HIS A 10 -18.90 28.00 39.32
N VAL A 11 -19.64 27.45 38.35
CA VAL A 11 -19.97 26.00 38.32
C VAL A 11 -18.73 25.10 38.33
N ALA A 12 -17.60 25.61 37.84
CA ALA A 12 -16.33 24.89 37.85
C ALA A 12 -15.59 24.89 39.19
N ASP A 13 -15.95 25.75 40.16
CA ASP A 13 -15.18 25.92 41.39
C ASP A 13 -15.03 24.63 42.22
N PRO A 14 -16.05 23.78 42.41
CA PRO A 14 -15.89 22.49 43.09
C PRO A 14 -14.87 21.57 42.41
N GLN A 15 -14.89 21.54 41.07
CA GLN A 15 -13.93 20.73 40.30
C GLN A 15 -12.52 21.32 40.35
N ARG A 16 -12.37 22.64 40.37
CA ARG A 16 -11.05 23.28 40.55
C ARG A 16 -10.44 22.98 41.92
N VAL A 17 -11.26 22.94 42.97
CA VAL A 17 -10.82 22.53 44.32
C VAL A 17 -10.35 21.07 44.28
N ARG A 18 -11.18 20.17 43.73
CA ARG A 18 -10.83 18.75 43.57
C ARG A 18 -9.53 18.55 42.79
N LEU A 19 -9.35 19.24 41.66
CA LEU A 19 -8.12 19.13 40.85
C LEU A 19 -6.87 19.62 41.60
N ARG A 20 -6.99 20.62 42.49
CA ARG A 20 -5.88 21.06 43.34
C ARG A 20 -5.54 20.01 44.41
N GLU A 21 -6.55 19.41 45.03
CA GLU A 21 -6.38 18.33 46.01
C GLU A 21 -5.72 17.11 45.36
N GLU A 22 -6.17 16.72 44.17
CA GLU A 22 -5.56 15.62 43.39
C GLU A 22 -4.12 15.97 42.98
N ALA A 23 -3.86 17.20 42.51
CA ALA A 23 -2.52 17.66 42.15
C ALA A 23 -1.53 17.59 43.32
N ALA A 24 -1.97 17.91 44.55
CA ALA A 24 -1.18 17.87 45.77
C ALA A 24 -0.81 16.43 46.23
N GLN A 25 -1.34 15.39 45.56
CA GLN A 25 -1.11 13.99 45.91
C GLN A 25 -0.32 13.23 44.84
N VAL A 26 -0.14 13.82 43.66
CA VAL A 26 0.58 13.16 42.54
C VAL A 26 2.02 12.87 42.93
N GLY A 27 2.45 11.62 42.77
CA GLY A 27 3.80 11.17 43.13
C GLY A 27 3.98 10.86 44.61
N GLY A 28 2.91 10.88 45.41
CA GLY A 28 2.94 10.61 46.84
C GLY A 28 3.63 11.72 47.64
N ARG A 29 4.01 11.42 48.89
CA ARG A 29 4.70 12.41 49.74
C ARG A 29 6.07 12.77 49.17
N SER A 30 6.34 14.08 49.11
CA SER A 30 7.61 14.63 48.63
C SER A 30 8.79 14.06 49.40
N THR A 31 9.64 13.27 48.72
CA THR A 31 10.88 12.75 49.32
C THR A 31 11.94 13.84 49.51
N LEU A 32 11.67 15.05 49.01
CA LEU A 32 12.47 16.25 49.29
C LEU A 32 12.18 16.85 50.67
N LEU A 33 11.07 16.51 51.32
CA LEU A 33 10.71 17.00 52.67
C LEU A 33 10.41 15.88 53.68
N HIS A 34 10.08 14.69 53.19
CA HIS A 34 9.65 13.53 53.97
C HIS A 34 10.45 12.27 53.63
N TYR A 35 11.77 12.37 53.55
CA TYR A 35 12.63 11.20 53.35
C TYR A 35 12.59 10.27 54.58
N SER A 36 12.20 9.01 54.38
CA SER A 36 12.35 7.94 55.39
C SER A 36 13.60 7.10 55.11
N ASP A 37 14.30 6.76 56.18
CA ASP A 37 15.53 5.95 56.17
C ASP A 37 15.28 4.51 56.66
N ASP A 38 14.04 4.03 56.52
CA ASP A 38 13.75 2.60 56.71
C ASP A 38 14.67 1.81 55.77
N GLY A 39 15.41 0.83 56.33
CA GLY A 39 16.73 0.37 55.84
C GLY A 39 16.81 -0.25 54.43
N ASP A 40 15.72 -0.22 53.68
CA ASP A 40 15.60 -0.65 52.30
C ASP A 40 15.23 0.48 51.31
N ALA A 41 15.02 1.71 51.80
CA ALA A 41 14.65 2.90 51.03
C ALA A 41 15.86 3.72 50.52
N GLY A 42 17.09 3.44 50.97
CA GLY A 42 18.28 4.21 50.60
C GLY A 42 19.60 3.45 50.79
N ILE A 43 20.63 3.85 50.04
CA ILE A 43 22.00 3.36 50.19
C ILE A 43 22.79 4.39 51.00
N ASP A 44 23.05 4.10 52.28
CA ASP A 44 23.91 4.93 53.12
C ASP A 44 25.40 4.65 52.83
N ILE A 45 26.07 5.62 52.22
CA ILE A 45 27.50 5.59 51.89
C ILE A 45 28.35 6.48 52.82
N THR A 46 27.81 6.92 53.96
CA THR A 46 28.51 7.78 54.92
C THR A 46 29.79 7.13 55.45
N LYS A 47 29.80 5.79 55.58
CA LYS A 47 30.96 4.99 56.01
C LYS A 47 31.69 4.31 54.83
N ALA A 48 31.55 4.84 53.61
CA ALA A 48 32.14 4.24 52.42
C ALA A 48 33.67 4.21 52.44
N HIS A 49 34.24 3.33 51.62
CA HIS A 49 35.68 3.12 51.51
C HIS A 49 36.45 4.41 51.15
N PRO A 50 37.43 4.83 51.98
CA PRO A 50 38.14 6.10 51.77
C PRO A 50 38.90 6.21 50.44
N GLY A 51 39.29 5.09 49.83
CA GLY A 51 39.96 5.07 48.53
C GLY A 51 39.01 5.18 47.34
N SER A 52 37.74 4.80 47.51
CA SER A 52 36.74 4.73 46.43
C SER A 52 35.79 5.93 46.46
N LEU A 53 35.50 6.46 47.66
CA LEU A 53 34.59 7.60 47.84
C LEU A 53 35.05 8.88 47.10
N PRO A 54 36.34 9.29 47.11
CA PRO A 54 36.77 10.45 46.33
C PRO A 54 36.56 10.24 44.83
N GLN A 55 36.84 9.05 44.31
CA GLN A 55 36.66 8.72 42.88
C GLN A 55 35.19 8.82 42.48
N PHE A 56 34.31 8.25 43.31
CA PHE A 56 32.87 8.31 43.13
C PHE A 56 32.35 9.76 43.17
N ILE A 57 32.75 10.56 44.18
CA ILE A 57 32.37 11.97 44.29
C ILE A 57 32.84 12.79 43.08
N THR A 58 33.99 12.47 42.48
CA THR A 58 34.43 13.13 41.23
C THR A 58 33.65 12.71 39.98
N GLY A 59 32.71 11.77 40.07
CA GLY A 59 31.85 11.33 38.97
C GLY A 59 32.38 10.13 38.17
N ARG A 60 33.37 9.40 38.69
CA ARG A 60 33.80 8.13 38.08
C ARG A 60 32.79 7.02 38.38
N SER A 61 32.51 6.16 37.39
CA SER A 61 31.77 4.90 37.61
C SER A 61 32.43 4.11 38.72
N THR A 62 31.63 3.71 39.71
CA THR A 62 32.12 2.99 40.88
C THR A 62 31.14 1.86 41.21
N LEU A 63 31.66 0.63 41.24
CA LEU A 63 30.90 -0.53 41.70
C LEU A 63 30.51 -0.37 43.17
N LEU A 64 29.28 -0.76 43.50
CA LEU A 64 28.73 -0.73 44.85
C LEU A 64 29.61 -1.52 45.82
N SER A 65 30.10 -2.70 45.42
CA SER A 65 31.04 -3.51 46.20
C SER A 65 32.35 -2.79 46.53
N ASN A 66 32.80 -1.81 45.73
CA ASN A 66 34.00 -1.04 46.02
C ASN A 66 33.78 0.04 47.09
N LEU A 67 32.52 0.37 47.41
CA LEU A 67 32.16 1.36 48.43
C LEU A 67 32.02 0.74 49.82
N PHE A 68 31.72 -0.56 49.93
CA PHE A 68 31.49 -1.24 51.21
C PHE A 68 32.56 -2.31 51.49
N ARG A 69 33.13 -2.30 52.71
CA ARG A 69 34.05 -3.36 53.18
C ARG A 69 33.36 -4.49 53.93
N ASP A 70 32.25 -4.17 54.60
CA ASP A 70 31.48 -5.12 55.42
C ASP A 70 30.45 -5.86 54.56
N GLU A 71 30.41 -7.19 54.66
CA GLU A 71 29.51 -8.02 53.84
C GLU A 71 28.04 -7.81 54.20
N VAL A 72 27.72 -7.51 55.46
CA VAL A 72 26.33 -7.26 55.90
C VAL A 72 25.85 -5.90 55.37
N ALA A 73 26.68 -4.87 55.48
CA ALA A 73 26.41 -3.57 54.89
C ALA A 73 26.28 -3.64 53.37
N LEU A 74 27.16 -4.39 52.68
CA LEU A 74 27.07 -4.59 51.23
C LEU A 74 25.79 -5.33 50.83
N ARG A 75 25.36 -6.34 51.60
CA ARG A 75 24.11 -7.06 51.33
C ARG A 75 22.91 -6.13 51.44
N THR A 76 22.86 -5.31 52.49
CA THR A 76 21.79 -4.32 52.70
C THR A 76 21.79 -3.27 51.58
N ALA A 77 22.96 -2.74 51.23
CA ALA A 77 23.12 -1.81 50.12
C ALA A 77 22.69 -2.38 48.77
N ARG A 78 22.93 -3.67 48.51
CA ARG A 78 22.49 -4.35 47.28
C ARG A 78 20.96 -4.48 47.19
N LEU A 79 20.29 -4.79 48.30
CA LEU A 79 18.83 -4.84 48.34
C LEU A 79 18.22 -3.45 48.09
N ALA A 80 18.76 -2.41 48.73
CA ALA A 80 18.33 -1.03 48.47
C ALA A 80 18.62 -0.61 47.02
N ALA A 81 19.80 -0.96 46.48
CA ALA A 81 20.17 -0.69 45.09
C ALA A 81 19.23 -1.37 44.08
N GLU A 82 18.81 -2.60 44.34
CA GLU A 82 17.86 -3.32 43.49
C GLU A 82 16.50 -2.62 43.43
N ARG A 83 15.98 -2.18 44.59
CA ARG A 83 14.72 -1.42 44.65
C ARG A 83 14.82 -0.05 44.04
N ILE A 84 15.88 0.70 44.32
CA ILE A 84 16.11 2.02 43.72
C ILE A 84 16.24 1.89 42.20
N ALA A 85 16.93 0.86 41.69
CA ALA A 85 17.07 0.64 40.25
C ALA A 85 15.74 0.25 39.59
N ALA A 86 14.92 -0.59 40.24
CA ALA A 86 13.58 -0.92 39.76
C ALA A 86 12.68 0.33 39.74
N LYS A 87 12.71 1.12 40.83
CA LYS A 87 11.92 2.35 40.95
C LYS A 87 12.36 3.43 39.98
N ASP A 88 13.67 3.57 39.75
CA ASP A 88 14.23 4.45 38.74
C ASP A 88 13.78 4.05 37.34
N LEU A 89 13.73 2.75 37.03
CA LEU A 89 13.22 2.29 35.74
C LEU A 89 11.76 2.72 35.56
N GLU A 90 10.89 2.43 36.52
CA GLU A 90 9.48 2.83 36.51
C GLU A 90 9.30 4.35 36.33
N LEU A 91 9.89 5.15 37.22
CA LEU A 91 9.76 6.62 37.20
C LEU A 91 10.32 7.22 35.92
N ARG A 92 11.42 6.68 35.41
CA ARG A 92 12.07 7.19 34.20
C ARG A 92 11.31 6.83 32.94
N THR A 93 10.75 5.63 32.82
CA THR A 93 10.10 5.17 31.58
C THR A 93 8.63 5.56 31.54
N ALA A 94 7.89 5.35 32.63
CA ALA A 94 6.46 5.59 32.72
C ALA A 94 6.09 7.01 33.13
N ARG A 95 6.98 7.75 33.83
CA ARG A 95 6.69 9.11 34.35
C ARG A 95 7.62 10.19 33.76
N GLY A 96 8.72 9.82 33.12
CA GLY A 96 9.71 10.76 32.61
C GLY A 96 10.48 11.50 33.72
N LEU A 97 10.51 10.95 34.92
CA LEU A 97 11.15 11.55 36.10
C LEU A 97 12.56 10.99 36.28
N ASP A 98 13.54 11.88 36.48
CA ASP A 98 14.91 11.51 36.86
C ASP A 98 15.05 11.72 38.37
N ALA A 99 14.63 10.73 39.17
CA ALA A 99 14.50 10.90 40.62
C ALA A 99 15.75 10.47 41.41
N VAL A 100 16.65 9.66 40.86
CA VAL A 100 17.79 9.13 41.64
C VAL A 100 18.87 10.18 41.86
N HIS A 101 19.14 10.49 43.13
CA HIS A 101 20.15 11.46 43.53
C HIS A 101 21.01 10.94 44.69
N LEU A 102 22.24 11.45 44.76
CA LEU A 102 23.03 11.46 45.98
C LEU A 102 22.62 12.68 46.81
N ALA A 103 22.03 12.43 47.98
CA ALA A 103 21.84 13.40 49.04
C ALA A 103 23.10 13.54 49.88
N VAL A 104 23.52 14.78 50.12
CA VAL A 104 24.64 15.14 50.99
C VAL A 104 24.14 16.08 52.09
N GLY A 105 24.10 15.56 53.30
CA GLY A 105 23.46 16.18 54.45
C GLY A 105 21.95 15.90 54.48
N LEU A 106 21.40 15.63 55.67
CA LEU A 106 19.96 15.54 55.92
C LEU A 106 19.58 16.56 57.00
N ALA A 107 18.65 17.45 56.68
CA ALA A 107 18.02 18.35 57.63
C ALA A 107 16.74 17.70 58.19
N SER A 108 16.52 17.75 59.49
CA SER A 108 15.30 17.23 60.12
C SER A 108 14.73 18.19 61.15
N TRP A 109 13.41 18.37 61.14
CA TRP A 109 12.68 19.21 62.08
C TRP A 109 11.26 18.70 62.35
N ARG A 110 10.57 19.29 63.34
CA ARG A 110 9.22 18.90 63.72
C ARG A 110 8.31 20.11 63.88
N ILE A 111 7.14 20.09 63.24
CA ILE A 111 6.10 21.12 63.36
C ILE A 111 4.75 20.41 63.48
N GLY A 112 3.93 20.81 64.45
CA GLY A 112 2.55 20.28 64.58
C GLY A 112 2.46 18.76 64.74
N GLY A 113 3.49 18.10 65.27
CA GLY A 113 3.56 16.64 65.38
C GLY A 113 4.10 15.91 64.13
N VAL A 114 4.21 16.60 62.99
CA VAL A 114 4.79 16.05 61.75
C VAL A 114 6.31 16.19 61.77
N VAL A 115 7.00 15.09 61.45
CA VAL A 115 8.46 15.08 61.27
C VAL A 115 8.79 15.31 59.80
N TYR A 116 9.71 16.23 59.56
CA TYR A 116 10.27 16.53 58.25
C TYR A 116 11.71 16.05 58.23
N THR A 117 12.11 15.46 57.11
CA THR A 117 13.48 15.02 56.82
C THR A 117 13.77 15.32 55.36
N ALA A 118 14.64 16.30 55.12
CA ALA A 118 14.94 16.83 53.81
C ALA A 118 16.43 16.64 53.47
N PRO A 119 16.78 16.13 52.28
CA PRO A 119 18.16 16.23 51.80
C PRO A 119 18.59 17.69 51.68
N VAL A 120 19.85 17.99 51.98
CA VAL A 120 20.39 19.36 51.92
C VAL A 120 20.92 19.66 50.53
N LEU A 121 21.95 18.92 50.09
CA LEU A 121 22.50 19.00 48.75
C LEU A 121 22.11 17.74 47.97
N LEU A 122 21.76 17.91 46.71
CA LEU A 122 21.39 16.84 45.78
C LEU A 122 22.31 16.86 44.58
N ARG A 123 22.70 15.67 44.11
CA ARG A 123 23.36 15.50 42.82
C ARG A 123 22.79 14.32 42.06
N PRO A 124 22.38 14.50 40.80
CA PRO A 124 21.84 13.41 39.99
C PRO A 124 22.80 12.22 39.92
N LEU A 125 22.26 11.01 40.02
CA LEU A 125 23.01 9.76 40.01
C LEU A 125 22.35 8.72 39.09
N ALA A 126 23.14 8.05 38.27
CA ALA A 126 22.72 6.86 37.53
C ALA A 126 23.13 5.63 38.33
N ILE A 127 22.16 4.75 38.53
CA ILE A 127 22.34 3.43 39.10
C ILE A 127 22.07 2.39 38.00
N ARG A 128 22.99 1.46 37.82
CA ARG A 128 22.89 0.43 36.78
C ARG A 128 23.28 -0.92 37.33
N ARG A 129 22.57 -1.97 36.93
CA ARG A 129 22.97 -3.34 37.28
C ARG A 129 24.22 -3.72 36.49
N HIS A 130 25.22 -4.25 37.17
CA HIS A 130 26.45 -4.77 36.58
C HIS A 130 26.69 -6.19 37.12
N HIS A 131 26.21 -7.19 36.40
CA HIS A 131 26.22 -8.60 36.82
C HIS A 131 25.43 -8.81 38.13
N THR A 132 26.10 -9.20 39.22
CA THR A 132 25.54 -9.39 40.57
C THR A 132 25.74 -8.15 41.47
N ASP A 133 26.26 -7.05 40.91
CA ASP A 133 26.52 -5.79 41.61
C ASP A 133 25.86 -4.60 40.89
N PHE A 134 26.10 -3.39 41.37
CA PHE A 134 25.56 -2.16 40.77
C PHE A 134 26.68 -1.15 40.50
N ASP A 135 26.66 -0.50 39.33
CA ASP A 135 27.51 0.64 39.02
C ASP A 135 26.76 1.95 39.35
N LEU A 136 27.42 2.82 40.10
CA LEU A 136 26.92 4.13 40.49
C LEU A 136 27.77 5.22 39.84
N LYS A 137 27.10 6.17 39.18
CA LYS A 137 27.77 7.28 38.50
C LYS A 137 27.05 8.60 38.74
N LEU A 138 27.75 9.57 39.33
CA LEU A 138 27.24 10.93 39.50
C LEU A 138 27.32 11.71 38.19
N HIS A 139 26.34 12.57 37.96
CA HIS A 139 26.30 13.50 36.83
C HIS A 139 25.85 14.89 37.28
N GLY A 140 26.11 15.88 36.43
CA GLY A 140 25.80 17.27 36.73
C GLY A 140 26.56 17.82 37.95
N ALA A 141 26.02 18.91 38.49
CA ALA A 141 26.53 19.61 39.66
C ALA A 141 25.64 19.34 40.89
N PHE A 142 26.15 19.66 42.08
CA PHE A 142 25.34 19.69 43.28
C PHE A 142 24.42 20.91 43.28
N ALA A 143 23.16 20.72 43.68
CA ALA A 143 22.19 21.78 43.91
C ALA A 143 21.64 21.66 45.34
N ILE A 144 21.26 22.78 45.94
CA ILE A 144 20.48 22.75 47.19
C ILE A 144 19.08 22.25 46.88
N ASN A 145 18.53 21.43 47.77
CA ASN A 145 17.14 20.99 47.70
C ASN A 145 16.18 22.21 47.68
N PRO A 146 15.42 22.41 46.59
CA PRO A 146 14.54 23.56 46.43
C PRO A 146 13.42 23.58 47.48
N GLU A 147 12.87 22.43 47.84
CA GLU A 147 11.80 22.35 48.84
C GLU A 147 12.31 22.66 50.25
N LEU A 148 13.58 22.38 50.55
CA LEU A 148 14.19 22.83 51.80
C LEU A 148 14.30 24.35 51.86
N VAL A 149 14.60 25.01 50.73
CA VAL A 149 14.64 26.49 50.65
C VAL A 149 13.25 27.07 50.89
N GLU A 150 12.24 26.48 50.28
CA GLU A 150 10.85 26.91 50.44
C GLU A 150 10.32 26.65 51.85
N ALA A 151 10.59 25.48 52.43
CA ALA A 151 10.26 25.15 53.81
C ALA A 151 10.98 26.09 54.80
N ALA A 152 12.26 26.43 54.57
CA ALA A 152 12.98 27.39 55.40
C ALA A 152 12.29 28.76 55.42
N ARG A 153 11.81 29.21 54.26
CA ARG A 153 11.09 30.48 54.09
C ARG A 153 9.71 30.45 54.73
N THR A 154 8.93 29.40 54.48
CA THR A 154 7.52 29.30 54.89
C THR A 154 7.36 28.89 56.36
N HIS A 155 8.12 27.89 56.82
CA HIS A 155 8.02 27.40 58.20
C HIS A 155 8.76 28.30 59.20
N PHE A 156 9.86 28.94 58.79
CA PHE A 156 10.77 29.64 59.71
C PHE A 156 11.07 31.09 59.33
N GLY A 157 10.59 31.59 58.18
CA GLY A 157 10.90 32.95 57.71
C GLY A 157 12.35 33.16 57.27
N ILE A 158 13.11 32.09 57.04
CA ILE A 158 14.53 32.14 56.68
C ILE A 158 14.66 32.14 55.16
N ALA A 159 15.23 33.21 54.60
CA ALA A 159 15.55 33.27 53.16
C ALA A 159 16.91 32.60 52.90
N LEU A 160 16.92 31.54 52.10
CA LEU A 160 18.14 30.84 51.68
C LEU A 160 18.43 31.11 50.20
N ASP A 161 19.64 31.57 49.88
CA ASP A 161 20.14 31.58 48.51
C ASP A 161 20.75 30.21 48.18
N GLY A 162 19.93 29.34 47.57
CA GLY A 162 20.34 27.99 47.22
C GLY A 162 21.57 27.91 46.28
N ARG A 163 21.75 28.89 45.38
CA ARG A 163 22.91 28.92 44.46
C ARG A 163 24.18 29.30 45.23
N ALA A 164 24.11 30.34 46.06
CA ALA A 164 25.24 30.75 46.89
C ALA A 164 25.66 29.63 47.87
N LEU A 165 24.68 28.96 48.49
CA LEU A 165 24.94 27.82 49.37
C LEU A 165 25.55 26.63 48.63
N ALA A 166 25.05 26.26 47.45
CA ALA A 166 25.65 25.19 46.65
C ALA A 166 27.10 25.51 46.22
N ALA A 167 27.42 26.78 45.97
CA ALA A 167 28.76 27.22 45.63
C ALA A 167 29.76 27.02 46.77
N LEU A 168 29.34 27.15 48.04
CA LEU A 168 30.18 26.85 49.21
C LEU A 168 30.63 25.39 49.28
N ALA A 169 29.94 24.48 48.58
CA ALA A 169 30.31 23.07 48.51
C ALA A 169 31.56 22.81 47.65
N HIS A 170 32.10 23.83 46.97
CA HIS A 170 33.25 23.70 46.07
C HIS A 170 34.36 24.67 46.49
N ASP A 171 35.53 24.13 46.83
CA ASP A 171 36.72 24.90 47.19
C ASP A 171 37.91 24.43 46.36
N GLY A 172 38.48 25.32 45.54
CA GLY A 172 39.59 25.00 44.63
C GLY A 172 39.28 23.89 43.61
N GLY A 173 38.00 23.68 43.24
CA GLY A 173 37.56 22.57 42.37
C GLY A 173 37.38 21.23 43.08
N VAL A 174 37.58 21.18 44.40
CA VAL A 174 37.33 19.99 45.24
C VAL A 174 35.97 20.12 45.93
N PHE A 175 35.16 19.07 45.87
CA PHE A 175 33.89 19.01 46.59
C PHE A 175 34.12 18.84 48.09
N LYS A 176 33.60 19.78 48.89
CA LYS A 176 33.62 19.78 50.36
C LYS A 176 32.22 20.16 50.87
N PRO A 177 31.42 19.22 51.39
CA PRO A 177 30.05 19.54 51.83
C PRO A 177 29.96 20.24 53.19
N GLN A 178 31.03 20.19 54.00
CA GLN A 178 31.05 20.69 55.38
C GLN A 178 30.68 22.18 55.51
N PRO A 179 31.18 23.11 54.67
CA PRO A 179 30.81 24.53 54.74
C PRO A 179 29.30 24.78 54.58
N VAL A 180 28.61 24.02 53.73
CA VAL A 180 27.16 24.13 53.53
C VAL A 180 26.41 23.69 54.79
N ILE A 181 26.82 22.56 55.36
CA ILE A 181 26.21 21.98 56.56
C ILE A 181 26.39 22.92 57.75
N ASP A 182 27.60 23.44 57.95
CA ASP A 182 27.92 24.35 59.07
C ASP A 182 27.19 25.69 58.93
N HIS A 183 27.06 26.20 57.70
CA HIS A 183 26.28 27.41 57.44
C HIS A 183 24.80 27.21 57.78
N LEU A 184 24.18 26.10 57.34
CA LEU A 184 22.78 25.81 57.68
C LEU A 184 22.58 25.61 59.18
N ARG A 185 23.49 24.91 59.88
CA ARG A 185 23.43 24.76 61.34
C ARG A 185 23.51 26.10 62.06
N ALA A 186 24.37 27.01 61.60
CA ALA A 186 24.48 28.35 62.18
C ALA A 186 23.18 29.15 61.99
N LEU A 187 22.57 29.08 60.81
CA LEU A 187 21.29 29.75 60.52
C LEU A 187 20.13 29.19 61.36
N THR A 188 20.09 27.88 61.58
CA THR A 188 18.97 27.21 62.26
C THR A 188 19.22 26.90 63.74
N ALA A 189 20.35 27.32 64.31
CA ALA A 189 20.73 27.04 65.70
C ALA A 189 19.69 27.49 66.76
N HIS A 190 18.87 28.50 66.43
CA HIS A 190 17.82 29.04 67.29
C HIS A 190 16.50 28.23 67.24
N ILE A 191 16.40 27.22 66.36
CA ILE A 191 15.21 26.38 66.18
C ILE A 191 15.44 25.03 66.89
N PRO A 192 14.82 24.78 68.06
CA PRO A 192 15.17 23.62 68.91
C PRO A 192 14.95 22.26 68.27
N THR A 193 13.98 22.16 67.35
CA THR A 193 13.65 20.91 66.66
C THR A 193 14.50 20.68 65.41
N PHE A 194 15.21 21.69 64.91
CA PHE A 194 15.91 21.63 63.64
C PHE A 194 17.34 21.09 63.82
N THR A 195 17.69 20.06 63.07
CA THR A 195 19.00 19.43 63.11
C THR A 195 19.50 19.16 61.69
N VAL A 196 20.83 19.25 61.49
CA VAL A 196 21.45 18.88 60.21
C VAL A 196 22.50 17.82 60.43
N LEU A 197 22.31 16.64 59.86
CA LEU A 197 23.16 15.46 59.97
C LEU A 197 24.05 15.32 58.72
N PRO A 198 25.36 15.07 58.84
CA PRO A 198 26.28 14.95 57.72
C PRO A 198 26.25 13.53 57.12
N ARG A 199 25.14 13.15 56.49
CA ARG A 199 24.95 11.84 55.87
C ARG A 199 25.10 11.88 54.36
N LEU A 200 25.54 10.77 53.77
CA LEU A 200 25.62 10.57 52.33
C LEU A 200 24.68 9.42 51.96
N VAL A 201 23.59 9.72 51.27
CA VAL A 201 22.52 8.76 51.00
C VAL A 201 22.15 8.79 49.53
N VAL A 202 22.10 7.64 48.88
CA VAL A 202 21.56 7.50 47.52
C VAL A 202 20.14 6.95 47.61
N SER A 203 19.18 7.68 47.04
CA SER A 203 17.76 7.26 46.97
C SER A 203 17.04 8.06 45.87
N THR A 204 15.73 7.88 45.76
CA THR A 204 14.82 8.61 44.88
C THR A 204 14.33 9.90 45.54
N PHE A 205 14.82 11.02 45.04
CA PHE A 205 14.55 12.37 45.52
C PHE A 205 13.92 13.21 44.40
N ALA A 206 12.61 13.43 44.48
CA ALA A 206 11.87 14.35 43.61
C ALA A 206 10.60 14.82 44.32
N ASP A 207 10.11 16.00 43.91
CA ASP A 207 8.79 16.51 44.28
C ASP A 207 8.01 16.81 43.00
N VAL A 208 6.77 16.36 42.96
CA VAL A 208 5.86 16.51 41.82
C VAL A 208 4.62 17.26 42.28
N ALA A 209 4.05 16.86 43.41
CA ALA A 209 2.87 17.44 44.02
C ALA A 209 2.99 18.96 44.22
N SER A 210 4.08 19.42 44.86
CA SER A 210 4.21 20.84 45.23
C SER A 210 4.25 21.78 44.01
N ASP A 211 4.82 21.33 42.90
CA ASP A 211 4.87 22.12 41.66
C ASP A 211 3.52 22.11 40.92
N LEU A 212 2.84 20.96 40.87
CA LEU A 212 1.51 20.85 40.27
C LEU A 212 0.47 21.63 41.06
N GLU A 213 0.47 21.53 42.39
CA GLU A 213 -0.46 22.24 43.28
C GLU A 213 -0.30 23.76 43.14
N ARG A 214 0.95 24.25 43.14
CA ARG A 214 1.24 25.68 42.94
C ARG A 214 0.74 26.17 41.58
N ASP A 215 0.93 25.38 40.53
CA ASP A 215 0.44 25.74 39.19
C ASP A 215 -1.09 25.65 39.08
N ALA A 216 -1.72 24.75 39.84
CA ALA A 216 -3.16 24.59 39.96
C ALA A 216 -3.86 25.70 40.77
N ALA A 217 -3.12 26.69 41.29
CA ALA A 217 -3.72 27.87 41.92
C ALA A 217 -4.68 28.61 40.96
N VAL A 218 -4.40 28.64 39.66
CA VAL A 218 -5.23 29.30 38.64
C VAL A 218 -5.66 28.30 37.55
N LEU A 219 -6.90 27.80 37.65
CA LEU A 219 -7.49 26.81 36.73
C LEU A 219 -8.67 27.36 35.90
N ASP A 220 -8.85 28.69 35.85
CA ASP A 220 -9.89 29.30 35.02
C ASP A 220 -9.49 29.28 33.54
N HIS A 221 -9.98 28.27 32.81
CA HIS A 221 -9.66 28.06 31.40
C HIS A 221 -10.83 27.36 30.70
N PRO A 222 -11.22 27.73 29.45
CA PRO A 222 -12.40 27.18 28.77
C PRO A 222 -12.44 25.64 28.74
N VAL A 223 -11.31 24.98 28.47
CA VAL A 223 -11.23 23.50 28.45
C VAL A 223 -11.51 22.90 29.83
N LEU A 224 -10.92 23.45 30.88
CA LEU A 224 -11.11 22.96 32.25
C LEU A 224 -12.51 23.27 32.76
N ASN A 225 -13.05 24.45 32.41
CA ASN A 225 -14.41 24.86 32.74
C ASN A 225 -15.44 23.97 32.05
N ALA A 226 -15.22 23.59 30.79
CA ALA A 226 -16.11 22.70 30.05
C ALA A 226 -16.12 21.28 30.64
N LEU A 227 -14.95 20.75 30.99
CA LEU A 227 -14.81 19.49 31.73
C LEU A 227 -15.55 19.54 33.07
N ALA A 228 -15.55 20.70 33.72
CA ALA A 228 -16.27 20.94 34.97
C ALA A 228 -17.78 21.26 34.80
N GLY A 229 -18.33 21.18 33.58
CA GLY A 229 -19.76 21.34 33.35
C GLY A 229 -20.22 22.74 32.95
N HIS A 230 -19.31 23.68 32.69
CA HIS A 230 -19.68 25.04 32.26
C HIS A 230 -20.31 25.03 30.86
N ALA A 231 -21.60 25.37 30.78
CA ALA A 231 -22.41 25.17 29.57
C ALA A 231 -21.87 25.92 28.34
N ALA A 232 -21.49 27.20 28.48
CA ALA A 232 -21.02 28.01 27.36
C ALA A 232 -19.67 27.51 26.82
N ASP A 233 -18.74 27.10 27.70
CA ASP A 233 -17.46 26.55 27.26
C ASP A 233 -17.62 25.16 26.64
N ARG A 234 -18.56 24.34 27.14
CA ARG A 234 -18.90 23.05 26.51
C ARG A 234 -19.47 23.25 25.11
N GLU A 235 -20.39 24.20 24.93
CA GLU A 235 -20.95 24.54 23.61
C GLU A 235 -19.86 25.05 22.64
N ALA A 236 -18.93 25.86 23.13
CA ALA A 236 -17.82 26.35 22.32
C ALA A 236 -16.86 25.23 21.85
N LEU A 237 -16.64 24.21 22.68
CA LEU A 237 -15.77 23.06 22.37
C LEU A 237 -16.46 22.00 21.52
N SER A 238 -17.76 21.76 21.74
CA SER A 238 -18.55 20.76 21.01
C SER A 238 -19.08 21.27 19.67
N LEU A 239 -18.85 22.53 19.34
CA LEU A 239 -19.26 23.13 18.07
C LEU A 239 -18.68 22.33 16.89
N VAL A 240 -19.57 21.66 16.15
CA VAL A 240 -19.22 20.90 14.95
C VAL A 240 -18.75 21.88 13.88
N ARG A 241 -17.45 21.82 13.56
CA ARG A 241 -16.85 22.61 12.48
C ARG A 241 -16.85 21.79 11.19
N ALA A 242 -17.01 22.48 10.06
CA ALA A 242 -16.88 21.84 8.76
C ALA A 242 -15.51 21.16 8.61
N LEU A 243 -15.50 19.98 8.03
CA LEU A 243 -14.26 19.26 7.74
C LEU A 243 -13.45 20.07 6.71
N PRO A 244 -12.13 20.20 6.90
CA PRO A 244 -11.28 20.86 5.91
C PRO A 244 -11.28 20.06 4.61
N THR A 245 -11.40 20.74 3.46
CA THR A 245 -11.27 20.11 2.15
C THR A 245 -9.83 19.69 1.91
N LEU A 246 -9.60 18.38 1.81
CA LEU A 246 -8.29 17.81 1.49
C LEU A 246 -8.09 17.81 -0.03
N VAL A 247 -6.99 18.40 -0.47
CA VAL A 247 -6.50 18.22 -1.84
C VAL A 247 -5.66 16.94 -1.85
N GLY A 248 -5.98 16.02 -2.75
CA GLY A 248 -5.27 14.74 -2.87
C GLY A 248 -3.76 14.93 -3.07
N ALA A 249 -2.95 14.01 -2.54
CA ALA A 249 -1.48 14.14 -2.54
C ALA A 249 -0.89 14.43 -3.93
N ASP A 250 -1.46 13.84 -4.98
CA ASP A 250 -0.99 14.01 -6.35
C ASP A 250 -1.48 15.29 -7.04
N ASP A 251 -2.45 16.00 -6.45
CA ASP A 251 -2.98 17.30 -6.90
C ASP A 251 -2.32 18.49 -6.20
N ARG A 252 -1.61 18.25 -5.09
CA ARG A 252 -0.95 19.32 -4.33
C ARG A 252 0.25 19.88 -5.06
N SER A 253 0.44 21.19 -4.94
CA SER A 253 1.69 21.83 -5.35
C SER A 253 2.86 21.33 -4.49
N PRO A 254 4.09 21.25 -5.02
CA PRO A 254 5.28 20.89 -4.23
C PRO A 254 5.52 21.81 -3.02
N ALA A 255 5.06 23.06 -3.08
CA ALA A 255 5.17 23.99 -1.95
C ALA A 255 4.25 23.64 -0.76
N SER A 256 3.08 23.03 -1.05
CA SER A 256 2.10 22.58 -0.06
C SER A 256 2.30 21.14 0.41
N ASP A 257 3.12 20.34 -0.29
CA ASP A 257 3.40 18.93 0.01
C ASP A 257 4.70 18.78 0.80
N ARG A 258 4.78 19.40 2.00
CA ARG A 258 6.02 19.50 2.80
C ARG A 258 5.89 18.88 4.19
N LEU A 259 5.14 17.80 4.30
CA LEU A 259 5.10 17.02 5.54
C LEU A 259 6.51 16.56 5.91
N LEU A 260 6.82 16.57 7.21
CA LEU A 260 8.17 16.30 7.70
C LEU A 260 8.57 14.83 7.54
N LEU A 261 7.62 13.91 7.71
CA LEU A 261 7.78 12.55 7.23
C LEU A 261 6.47 12.04 6.59
N ASP A 262 6.56 10.90 5.93
CA ASP A 262 5.44 10.33 5.18
C ASP A 262 4.18 10.15 6.04
N ALA A 263 3.03 10.34 5.42
CA ALA A 263 1.72 10.19 6.03
C ALA A 263 0.74 9.54 5.06
N ASP A 264 -0.15 8.71 5.59
CA ASP A 264 -1.30 8.18 4.86
C ASP A 264 -2.49 9.16 4.89
N ALA A 265 -3.58 8.80 4.23
CA ALA A 265 -4.77 9.64 4.13
C ALA A 265 -5.48 9.90 5.47
N GLU A 266 -5.46 8.95 6.41
CA GLU A 266 -6.06 9.10 7.75
C GLU A 266 -5.27 10.11 8.57
N GLN A 267 -3.94 9.96 8.55
CA GLN A 267 -3.02 10.90 9.18
C GLN A 267 -3.12 12.30 8.57
N GLU A 268 -3.20 12.42 7.25
CA GLU A 268 -3.39 13.71 6.58
C GLU A 268 -4.72 14.38 6.94
N ALA A 269 -5.80 13.60 7.10
CA ALA A 269 -7.09 14.13 7.55
C ALA A 269 -7.00 14.70 8.97
N VAL A 270 -6.37 13.97 9.90
CA VAL A 270 -6.08 14.47 11.26
C VAL A 270 -5.27 15.76 11.22
N LEU A 271 -4.19 15.78 10.41
CA LEU A 271 -3.31 16.96 10.27
C LEU A 271 -4.07 18.19 9.76
N ALA A 272 -4.95 18.03 8.77
CA ALA A 272 -5.73 19.14 8.23
C ALA A 272 -6.65 19.76 9.29
N ARG A 273 -7.24 18.95 10.18
CA ARG A 273 -8.06 19.44 11.30
C ARG A 273 -7.23 20.19 12.35
N ILE A 274 -6.03 19.68 12.67
CA ILE A 274 -5.09 20.34 13.58
C ILE A 274 -4.70 21.71 13.02
N VAL A 275 -4.31 21.79 11.74
CA VAL A 275 -3.90 23.05 11.09
C VAL A 275 -5.07 24.04 10.97
N ALA A 276 -6.30 23.55 10.83
CA ALA A 276 -7.51 24.38 10.86
C ALA A 276 -7.87 24.91 12.26
N GLY A 277 -7.08 24.59 13.30
CA GLY A 277 -7.28 25.09 14.66
C GLY A 277 -8.39 24.38 15.44
N GLN A 278 -8.75 23.14 15.06
CA GLN A 278 -9.75 22.34 15.77
C GLN A 278 -9.09 21.58 16.93
N SER A 279 -9.65 21.66 18.15
CA SER A 279 -9.31 20.71 19.21
C SER A 279 -9.94 19.36 18.88
N LEU A 280 -9.21 18.26 19.07
CA LEU A 280 -9.67 16.90 18.74
C LEU A 280 -8.93 15.84 19.56
N ALA A 281 -9.54 14.67 19.65
CA ALA A 281 -8.92 13.45 20.14
C ALA A 281 -8.61 12.52 18.97
N VAL A 282 -7.47 11.83 19.04
CA VAL A 282 -6.99 10.90 18.02
C VAL A 282 -6.72 9.57 18.71
N HIS A 283 -7.59 8.60 18.46
CA HIS A 283 -7.39 7.22 18.91
C HIS A 283 -6.31 6.58 18.03
N THR A 284 -5.15 6.34 18.63
CA THR A 284 -3.99 5.78 17.92
C THR A 284 -3.86 4.30 18.18
N LEU A 285 -4.47 3.47 17.32
CA LEU A 285 -4.41 2.02 17.49
C LEU A 285 -2.96 1.53 17.34
N PRO A 286 -2.58 0.37 17.90
CA PRO A 286 -1.20 -0.08 17.92
C PRO A 286 -0.54 -0.14 16.53
N GLY A 287 0.52 0.66 16.35
CA GLY A 287 1.34 0.64 15.14
C GLY A 287 0.92 1.62 14.04
N THR A 288 -0.08 2.47 14.29
CA THR A 288 -0.66 3.40 13.31
C THR A 288 0.12 4.69 13.09
N GLY A 289 1.27 4.84 13.75
CA GLY A 289 2.13 6.00 13.57
C GLY A 289 1.70 7.25 14.36
N GLY A 290 1.08 7.13 15.55
CA GLY A 290 0.74 8.30 16.37
C GLY A 290 1.88 9.33 16.53
N THR A 291 3.09 8.90 16.87
CA THR A 291 4.28 9.79 16.94
C THR A 291 4.65 10.43 15.59
N GLN A 292 4.44 9.70 14.49
CA GLN A 292 4.67 10.18 13.12
C GLN A 292 3.71 11.35 12.81
N THR A 293 2.42 11.18 13.13
CA THR A 293 1.39 12.22 13.02
C THR A 293 1.70 13.43 13.90
N VAL A 294 2.14 13.23 15.16
CA VAL A 294 2.55 14.32 16.05
C VAL A 294 3.69 15.15 15.45
N ILE A 295 4.71 14.52 14.84
CA ILE A 295 5.84 15.24 14.24
C ILE A 295 5.39 16.04 13.01
N ASN A 296 4.53 15.47 12.18
CA ASN A 296 3.96 16.18 11.03
C ASN A 296 3.11 17.39 11.49
N ALA A 297 2.30 17.22 12.54
CA ALA A 297 1.52 18.31 13.13
C ALA A 297 2.44 19.44 13.62
N VAL A 298 3.50 19.09 14.36
CA VAL A 298 4.53 20.04 14.81
C VAL A 298 5.15 20.77 13.62
N GLY A 299 5.49 20.06 12.54
CA GLY A 299 6.07 20.64 11.32
C GLY A 299 5.19 21.71 10.68
N GLU A 300 3.92 21.39 10.45
CA GLU A 300 2.93 22.32 9.86
C GLU A 300 2.66 23.52 10.78
N LEU A 301 2.48 23.28 12.08
CA LEU A 301 2.23 24.34 13.06
C LEU A 301 3.42 25.31 13.17
N VAL A 302 4.65 24.80 13.24
CA VAL A 302 5.86 25.64 13.27
C VAL A 302 6.02 26.43 11.97
N ARG A 303 5.71 25.83 10.82
CA ARG A 303 5.69 26.53 9.52
C ARG A 303 4.66 27.66 9.53
N ALA A 304 3.49 27.45 10.13
CA ALA A 304 2.49 28.49 10.37
C ALA A 304 2.86 29.50 11.48
N GLY A 305 4.05 29.40 12.08
CA GLY A 305 4.55 30.32 13.10
C GLY A 305 3.94 30.11 14.50
N LYS A 306 3.32 28.95 14.73
CA LYS A 306 2.67 28.58 15.98
C LYS A 306 3.66 28.01 17.00
N ARG A 307 3.38 28.25 18.28
CA ARG A 307 4.10 27.62 19.40
C ARG A 307 3.39 26.34 19.84
N VAL A 308 4.16 25.26 19.99
CA VAL A 308 3.62 23.94 20.31
C VAL A 308 4.26 23.41 21.59
N LEU A 309 3.45 22.85 22.48
CA LEU A 309 3.92 22.07 23.63
C LEU A 309 3.44 20.63 23.46
N VAL A 310 4.37 19.68 23.41
CA VAL A 310 4.09 18.24 23.37
C VAL A 310 4.33 17.66 24.76
N VAL A 311 3.29 17.07 25.34
CA VAL A 311 3.31 16.50 26.70
C VAL A 311 3.12 14.99 26.61
N SER A 312 3.96 14.25 27.33
CA SER A 312 3.81 12.80 27.51
C SER A 312 4.52 12.37 28.79
N THR A 313 3.93 11.46 29.55
CA THR A 313 4.58 10.80 30.69
C THR A 313 5.65 9.81 30.26
N ARG A 314 5.60 9.31 29.02
CA ARG A 314 6.52 8.31 28.51
C ARG A 314 7.78 8.97 27.96
N ARG A 315 8.91 8.64 28.57
CA ARG A 315 10.21 9.15 28.09
C ARG A 315 10.53 8.69 26.67
N SER A 316 10.15 7.47 26.30
CA SER A 316 10.34 6.92 24.96
C SER A 316 9.59 7.72 23.89
N THR A 317 8.38 8.21 24.18
CA THR A 317 7.61 9.09 23.28
C THR A 317 8.34 10.42 23.06
N LEU A 318 8.76 11.09 24.14
CA LEU A 318 9.46 12.38 24.07
C LEU A 318 10.82 12.28 23.36
N ASP A 319 11.62 11.26 23.73
CA ASP A 319 12.91 11.01 23.10
C ASP A 319 12.73 10.57 21.63
N GLY A 320 11.67 9.82 21.32
CA GLY A 320 11.28 9.44 19.95
C GLY A 320 10.98 10.65 19.07
N VAL A 321 10.21 11.62 19.57
CA VAL A 321 9.95 12.90 18.87
C VAL A 321 11.27 13.64 18.62
N ARG A 322 12.10 13.80 19.65
CA ARG A 322 13.40 14.48 19.54
C ARG A 322 14.34 13.79 18.55
N HIS A 323 14.42 12.46 18.59
CA HIS A 323 15.29 11.66 17.74
C HIS A 323 14.87 11.76 16.27
N ARG A 324 13.57 11.60 15.98
CA ARG A 324 13.05 11.69 14.61
C ARG A 324 13.23 13.09 14.02
N LEU A 325 12.97 14.16 14.79
CA LEU A 325 13.24 15.53 14.37
C LEU A 325 14.73 15.74 14.05
N ALA A 326 15.64 15.22 14.86
CA ALA A 326 17.07 15.28 14.58
C ALA A 326 17.44 14.50 13.30
N GLY A 327 16.82 13.33 13.09
CA GLY A 327 17.03 12.47 11.91
C GLY A 327 16.64 13.11 10.58
N ILE A 328 15.68 14.04 10.59
CA ILE A 328 15.27 14.82 9.40
C ILE A 328 15.93 16.21 9.32
N GLY A 329 17.01 16.44 10.05
CA GLY A 329 17.79 17.68 9.97
C GLY A 329 17.27 18.85 10.80
N LEU A 330 16.41 18.58 11.80
CA LEU A 330 15.86 19.58 12.73
C LEU A 330 16.35 19.40 14.19
N PRO A 331 17.66 19.23 14.46
CA PRO A 331 18.16 19.08 15.82
C PRO A 331 17.92 20.36 16.63
N GLY A 332 17.45 20.20 17.87
CA GLY A 332 17.16 21.33 18.74
C GLY A 332 15.93 22.16 18.33
N LEU A 333 15.07 21.66 17.42
CA LEU A 333 13.76 22.27 17.19
C LEU A 333 12.86 22.17 18.43
N ALA A 334 12.88 21.00 19.08
CA ALA A 334 12.19 20.74 20.33
C ALA A 334 13.14 20.91 21.52
N VAL A 335 12.72 21.72 22.50
CA VAL A 335 13.47 21.98 23.74
C VAL A 335 12.76 21.34 24.95
N THR A 336 13.52 21.02 26.00
CA THR A 336 12.94 20.64 27.31
C THR A 336 13.23 21.70 28.38
N PRO A 337 12.37 21.85 29.40
CA PRO A 337 12.65 22.76 30.51
C PRO A 337 13.96 22.42 31.23
N ARG A 338 14.22 21.14 31.52
CA ARG A 338 15.44 20.66 32.22
C ARG A 338 16.74 20.91 31.46
N HIS A 339 16.70 21.03 30.13
CA HIS A 339 17.90 21.16 29.29
C HIS A 339 17.84 22.37 28.36
N LEU A 340 17.01 23.37 28.68
CA LEU A 340 16.73 24.51 27.81
C LEU A 340 18.00 25.21 27.34
N HIS A 341 18.96 25.44 28.24
CA HIS A 341 20.25 26.06 27.91
C HIS A 341 20.98 25.34 26.76
N ARG A 342 21.16 24.02 26.90
CA ARG A 342 21.83 23.19 25.87
C ARG A 342 21.02 23.13 24.59
N ASP A 343 19.70 23.03 24.71
CA ASP A 343 18.80 22.90 23.57
C ASP A 343 18.73 24.21 22.76
N LEU A 344 18.76 25.38 23.42
CA LEU A 344 18.87 26.69 22.77
C LEU A 344 20.21 26.85 22.02
N ILE A 345 21.33 26.41 22.60
CA ILE A 345 22.62 26.41 21.90
C ILE A 345 22.57 25.55 20.63
N ARG A 346 21.93 24.37 20.70
CA ARG A 346 21.70 23.51 19.53
C ARG A 346 20.80 24.18 18.50
N ALA A 347 19.73 24.87 18.93
CA ALA A 347 18.83 25.62 18.05
C ALA A 347 19.56 26.76 17.32
N ILE A 348 20.39 27.54 18.03
CA ILE A 348 21.25 28.58 17.44
C ILE A 348 22.19 27.94 16.43
N ALA A 349 22.90 26.88 16.80
CA ALA A 349 23.84 26.20 15.90
C ALA A 349 23.15 25.65 14.62
N ARG A 350 21.91 25.15 14.73
CA ARG A 350 21.10 24.73 13.58
C ARG A 350 20.77 25.93 12.69
N ASN A 351 20.28 27.03 13.26
CA ASN A 351 19.92 28.23 12.50
C ASN A 351 21.12 28.88 11.80
N GLU A 352 22.29 28.93 12.44
CA GLU A 352 23.50 29.50 11.84
C GLU A 352 24.07 28.66 10.69
N LYS A 353 23.92 27.33 10.76
CA LYS A 353 24.43 26.40 9.75
C LYS A 353 23.46 26.14 8.59
N ALA A 354 22.17 26.41 8.76
CA ALA A 354 21.17 26.08 7.76
C ALA A 354 21.32 26.92 6.49
N THR A 355 21.29 26.24 5.35
CA THR A 355 21.31 26.85 4.00
C THR A 355 20.08 26.42 3.22
N PRO A 356 19.45 27.31 2.43
CA PRO A 356 18.30 26.95 1.63
C PRO A 356 18.67 25.89 0.58
N PRO A 357 18.01 24.71 0.55
CA PRO A 357 18.26 23.70 -0.47
C PRO A 357 17.74 24.16 -1.84
N LYS A 358 18.39 23.70 -2.92
CA LYS A 358 17.91 23.92 -4.29
C LYS A 358 16.92 22.82 -4.66
N VAL A 359 15.63 23.16 -4.71
CA VAL A 359 14.54 22.19 -4.92
C VAL A 359 13.85 22.30 -6.28
N ALA A 360 14.05 23.39 -7.02
CA ALA A 360 13.30 23.70 -8.24
C ALA A 360 13.32 22.56 -9.28
N ASP A 361 14.50 22.02 -9.61
CA ASP A 361 14.62 20.95 -10.60
C ASP A 361 13.88 19.65 -10.18
N VAL A 362 13.87 19.36 -8.88
CA VAL A 362 13.21 18.19 -8.29
C VAL A 362 11.69 18.41 -8.25
N ASP A 363 11.24 19.58 -7.83
CA ASP A 363 9.82 19.96 -7.82
C ASP A 363 9.23 19.96 -9.23
N ASP A 364 9.96 20.50 -10.21
CA ASP A 364 9.55 20.50 -11.62
C ASP A 364 9.50 19.06 -12.19
N ALA A 365 10.46 18.21 -11.81
CA ALA A 365 10.44 16.79 -12.18
C ALA A 365 9.27 16.04 -11.55
N LEU A 366 8.96 16.33 -10.28
CA LEU A 366 7.86 15.73 -9.54
C LEU A 366 6.53 16.04 -10.20
N VAL A 367 6.29 17.31 -10.54
CA VAL A 367 5.05 17.73 -11.22
C VAL A 367 4.92 17.03 -12.57
N ARG A 368 5.98 17.04 -13.40
CA ARG A 368 5.95 16.35 -14.70
C ARG A 368 5.65 14.86 -14.57
N LEU A 369 6.31 14.16 -13.63
CA LEU A 369 6.12 12.72 -13.43
C LEU A 369 4.72 12.41 -12.86
N ARG A 370 4.21 13.22 -11.93
CA ARG A 370 2.84 13.11 -11.44
C ARG A 370 1.83 13.25 -12.56
N THR A 371 1.96 14.27 -13.42
CA THR A 371 1.06 14.48 -14.56
C THR A 371 1.09 13.27 -15.49
N VAL A 372 2.25 12.84 -15.96
CA VAL A 372 2.34 11.73 -16.94
C VAL A 372 1.81 10.42 -16.36
N LEU A 373 2.13 10.08 -15.11
CA LEU A 373 1.66 8.82 -14.50
C LEU A 373 0.16 8.86 -14.18
N ARG A 374 -0.39 10.03 -13.81
CA ARG A 374 -1.83 10.20 -13.62
C ARG A 374 -2.57 10.12 -14.95
N ASP A 375 -2.07 10.78 -15.99
CA ASP A 375 -2.66 10.72 -17.32
C ASP A 375 -2.69 9.27 -17.81
N TYR A 376 -1.62 8.50 -17.58
CA TYR A 376 -1.58 7.06 -17.89
C TYR A 376 -2.63 6.26 -17.10
N ARG A 377 -2.73 6.43 -15.77
CA ARG A 377 -3.72 5.74 -14.93
C ARG A 377 -5.16 6.12 -15.28
N GLY A 378 -5.39 7.41 -15.56
CA GLY A 378 -6.66 7.94 -16.03
C GLY A 378 -7.03 7.29 -17.37
N ALA A 379 -6.16 7.37 -18.37
CA ALA A 379 -6.40 6.77 -19.68
C ALA A 379 -6.66 5.25 -19.64
N LEU A 380 -6.03 4.53 -18.71
CA LEU A 380 -6.25 3.09 -18.53
C LEU A 380 -7.66 2.77 -18.01
N THR A 381 -8.27 3.66 -17.21
CA THR A 381 -9.51 3.38 -16.47
C THR A 381 -10.72 4.19 -16.93
N GLU A 382 -10.52 5.36 -17.51
CA GLU A 382 -11.57 6.19 -18.08
C GLU A 382 -12.20 5.53 -19.31
N ARG A 383 -13.53 5.63 -19.41
CA ARG A 383 -14.27 5.09 -20.54
C ARG A 383 -14.12 6.01 -21.75
N HIS A 384 -13.71 5.44 -22.88
CA HIS A 384 -13.55 6.19 -24.11
C HIS A 384 -14.90 6.77 -24.57
N ALA A 385 -14.97 8.08 -24.79
CA ALA A 385 -16.22 8.83 -25.02
C ALA A 385 -17.11 8.26 -26.14
N GLN A 386 -16.51 7.68 -27.17
CA GLN A 386 -17.25 7.13 -28.33
C GLN A 386 -17.54 5.63 -28.24
N LEU A 387 -16.84 4.89 -27.38
CA LEU A 387 -16.95 3.43 -27.29
C LEU A 387 -17.63 2.96 -25.99
N GLY A 388 -17.65 3.80 -24.96
CA GLY A 388 -18.29 3.52 -23.67
C GLY A 388 -17.57 2.48 -22.80
N VAL A 389 -16.34 2.10 -23.17
CA VAL A 389 -15.50 1.12 -22.47
C VAL A 389 -14.10 1.69 -22.23
N SER A 390 -13.39 1.21 -21.20
CA SER A 390 -12.00 1.60 -20.93
C SER A 390 -11.00 0.56 -21.45
N PRO A 391 -9.71 0.94 -21.64
CA PRO A 391 -8.65 -0.01 -21.98
C PRO A 391 -8.52 -1.14 -20.96
N LEU A 392 -8.69 -0.86 -19.67
CA LEU A 392 -8.64 -1.90 -18.63
C LEU A 392 -9.82 -2.87 -18.72
N GLU A 393 -11.04 -2.39 -18.98
CA GLU A 393 -12.19 -3.25 -19.25
C GLU A 393 -11.95 -4.13 -20.48
N ALA A 394 -11.31 -3.59 -21.52
CA ALA A 394 -10.95 -4.34 -22.72
C ALA A 394 -9.92 -5.44 -22.42
N LEU A 395 -8.84 -5.13 -21.69
CA LEU A 395 -7.82 -6.10 -21.28
C LEU A 395 -8.41 -7.22 -20.43
N ARG A 396 -9.25 -6.90 -19.43
CA ARG A 396 -9.96 -7.88 -18.59
C ARG A 396 -10.83 -8.80 -19.43
N THR A 397 -11.63 -8.22 -20.33
CA THR A 397 -12.55 -9.01 -21.16
C THR A 397 -11.79 -9.90 -22.15
N LEU A 398 -10.73 -9.37 -22.78
CA LEU A 398 -9.86 -10.14 -23.68
C LEU A 398 -9.13 -11.27 -22.94
N ALA A 399 -8.69 -11.04 -21.70
CA ALA A 399 -8.12 -12.05 -20.84
C ALA A 399 -9.12 -13.20 -20.55
N THR A 400 -10.37 -12.86 -20.19
CA THR A 400 -11.43 -13.86 -20.00
C THR A 400 -11.74 -14.64 -21.28
N ILE A 401 -11.74 -13.96 -22.44
CA ILE A 401 -11.96 -14.61 -23.73
C ILE A 401 -10.79 -15.54 -24.09
N ALA A 402 -9.55 -15.13 -23.83
CA ALA A 402 -8.34 -15.92 -24.11
C ALA A 402 -8.25 -17.20 -23.28
N ALA A 403 -8.89 -17.25 -22.11
CA ALA A 403 -8.95 -18.44 -21.26
C ALA A 403 -9.92 -19.53 -21.76
N ARG A 404 -10.70 -19.28 -22.81
CA ARG A 404 -11.65 -20.26 -23.38
C ARG A 404 -10.92 -21.27 -24.28
N SER A 405 -11.44 -22.49 -24.32
CA SER A 405 -10.95 -23.56 -25.20
C SER A 405 -12.07 -24.01 -26.16
N PRO A 406 -11.86 -23.92 -27.49
CA PRO A 406 -10.71 -23.34 -28.18
C PRO A 406 -10.64 -21.81 -28.06
N GLN A 407 -9.42 -21.27 -28.15
CA GLN A 407 -9.19 -19.83 -28.07
C GLN A 407 -9.62 -19.14 -29.38
N PRO A 408 -10.40 -18.04 -29.31
CA PRO A 408 -10.70 -17.22 -30.48
C PRO A 408 -9.44 -16.68 -31.15
N SER A 409 -9.42 -16.69 -32.48
CA SER A 409 -8.23 -16.32 -33.26
C SER A 409 -8.52 -15.42 -34.47
N ALA A 410 -9.68 -14.76 -34.48
CA ALA A 410 -10.06 -13.85 -35.56
C ALA A 410 -9.03 -12.72 -35.80
N ALA A 411 -8.56 -12.62 -37.05
CA ALA A 411 -7.59 -11.63 -37.52
C ALA A 411 -8.25 -10.31 -37.98
N THR A 412 -9.55 -10.33 -38.30
CA THR A 412 -10.30 -9.14 -38.70
C THR A 412 -10.16 -8.01 -37.67
N ARG A 413 -10.05 -6.75 -38.12
CA ARG A 413 -10.05 -5.58 -37.24
C ARG A 413 -11.03 -4.53 -37.74
N PHE A 414 -11.90 -4.08 -36.84
CA PHE A 414 -12.92 -3.07 -37.14
C PHE A 414 -12.34 -1.66 -37.11
N ASP A 415 -12.83 -0.81 -38.02
CA ASP A 415 -12.55 0.62 -37.97
C ASP A 415 -13.38 1.31 -36.86
N LEU A 416 -13.04 2.56 -36.56
CA LEU A 416 -13.68 3.30 -35.47
C LEU A 416 -15.19 3.49 -35.70
N ALA A 417 -15.62 3.69 -36.95
CA ALA A 417 -17.03 3.86 -37.29
C ALA A 417 -17.84 2.59 -37.03
N THR A 418 -17.29 1.42 -37.37
CA THR A 418 -17.89 0.11 -37.09
C THR A 418 -17.96 -0.16 -35.60
N LEU A 419 -16.87 0.11 -34.86
CA LEU A 419 -16.84 -0.04 -33.41
C LEU A 419 -17.90 0.82 -32.70
N GLN A 420 -18.07 2.07 -33.12
CA GLN A 420 -19.09 2.98 -32.60
C GLN A 420 -20.50 2.46 -32.86
N ARG A 421 -20.80 2.03 -34.09
CA ARG A 421 -22.11 1.43 -34.45
C ARG A 421 -22.42 0.22 -33.59
N LEU A 422 -21.42 -0.63 -33.35
CA LEU A 422 -21.56 -1.86 -32.60
C LEU A 422 -21.64 -1.64 -31.09
N SER A 423 -21.11 -0.53 -30.55
CA SER A 423 -20.99 -0.29 -29.10
C SER A 423 -22.27 -0.58 -28.30
N THR A 424 -23.44 -0.20 -28.84
CA THR A 424 -24.77 -0.41 -28.25
C THR A 424 -25.53 -1.60 -28.83
N ARG A 425 -25.05 -2.20 -29.93
CA ARG A 425 -25.72 -3.27 -30.69
C ARG A 425 -24.96 -4.61 -30.67
N ARG A 426 -23.97 -4.78 -29.78
CA ARG A 426 -23.16 -6.01 -29.69
C ARG A 426 -23.98 -7.28 -29.48
N ALA A 427 -24.95 -7.24 -28.57
CA ALA A 427 -25.80 -8.40 -28.27
C ALA A 427 -26.66 -8.79 -29.48
N GLU A 428 -27.18 -7.80 -30.22
CA GLU A 428 -27.94 -8.01 -31.45
C GLU A 428 -27.05 -8.62 -32.55
N ALA A 429 -25.85 -8.05 -32.75
CA ALA A 429 -24.87 -8.54 -33.72
C ALA A 429 -24.42 -9.99 -33.43
N ALA A 430 -24.15 -10.31 -32.16
CA ALA A 430 -23.77 -11.65 -31.73
C ALA A 430 -24.91 -12.68 -31.93
N ALA A 431 -26.17 -12.27 -31.69
CA ALA A 431 -27.33 -13.10 -31.95
C ALA A 431 -27.51 -13.36 -33.46
N ALA A 432 -27.45 -12.32 -34.29
CA ALA A 432 -27.55 -12.44 -35.75
C ALA A 432 -26.44 -13.33 -36.34
N LEU A 433 -25.20 -13.22 -35.82
CA LEU A 433 -24.08 -14.09 -36.20
C LEU A 433 -24.32 -15.56 -35.82
N ARG A 434 -24.88 -15.83 -34.63
CA ARG A 434 -25.25 -17.19 -34.21
C ARG A 434 -26.36 -17.77 -35.08
N ASP A 435 -27.38 -16.96 -35.40
CA ASP A 435 -28.47 -17.40 -36.27
C ASP A 435 -27.96 -17.70 -37.68
N ALA A 436 -27.04 -16.87 -38.22
CA ALA A 436 -26.37 -17.14 -39.48
C ALA A 436 -25.57 -18.47 -39.44
N ALA A 437 -24.84 -18.72 -38.34
CA ALA A 437 -24.11 -19.97 -38.14
C ALA A 437 -25.04 -21.20 -38.11
N ARG A 438 -26.16 -21.10 -37.39
CA ARG A 438 -27.17 -22.17 -37.28
C ARG A 438 -27.76 -22.53 -38.64
N LEU A 439 -28.01 -21.53 -39.48
CA LEU A 439 -28.51 -21.71 -40.85
C LEU A 439 -27.45 -22.22 -41.83
N GLY A 440 -26.20 -22.37 -41.38
CA GLY A 440 -25.11 -23.00 -42.12
C GLY A 440 -24.21 -22.04 -42.89
N GLU A 441 -24.24 -20.72 -42.61
CA GLU A 441 -23.46 -19.70 -43.34
C GLU A 441 -21.94 -19.95 -43.29
N PHE A 442 -21.44 -20.54 -42.19
CA PHE A 442 -20.01 -20.84 -42.01
C PHE A 442 -19.62 -22.28 -42.36
N ARG A 443 -20.54 -23.09 -42.91
CA ARG A 443 -20.20 -24.48 -43.32
C ARG A 443 -19.43 -24.56 -44.62
N PHE A 444 -19.48 -23.50 -45.44
CA PHE A 444 -18.85 -23.45 -46.75
C PHE A 444 -18.17 -22.09 -46.93
N GLY A 445 -16.92 -22.09 -47.36
CA GLY A 445 -16.16 -20.90 -47.71
C GLY A 445 -16.18 -20.58 -49.22
N PRO A 446 -15.49 -19.50 -49.63
CA PRO A 446 -15.35 -19.08 -51.03
C PRO A 446 -14.81 -20.17 -51.96
N ASP A 447 -13.95 -21.06 -51.43
CA ASP A 447 -13.28 -22.10 -52.21
C ASP A 447 -14.01 -23.45 -52.19
N ASP A 448 -15.00 -23.64 -51.29
CA ASP A 448 -15.70 -24.93 -51.12
C ASP A 448 -16.93 -25.08 -52.01
N SER A 449 -17.59 -23.96 -52.34
CA SER A 449 -18.82 -23.97 -53.11
C SER A 449 -18.87 -22.81 -54.10
N PRO A 450 -19.13 -23.08 -55.40
CA PRO A 450 -19.39 -22.02 -56.36
C PRO A 450 -20.68 -21.22 -56.09
N TRP A 451 -21.50 -21.69 -55.14
CA TRP A 451 -22.68 -20.98 -54.64
C TRP A 451 -22.35 -19.98 -53.52
N TYR A 452 -21.12 -19.96 -53.01
CA TYR A 452 -20.71 -19.05 -51.94
C TYR A 452 -20.87 -17.58 -52.38
N GLY A 453 -21.51 -16.78 -51.52
CA GLY A 453 -21.74 -15.35 -51.77
C GLY A 453 -22.89 -15.02 -52.73
N VAL A 454 -23.51 -16.01 -53.37
CA VAL A 454 -24.61 -15.81 -54.33
C VAL A 454 -25.95 -15.66 -53.61
N SER A 455 -26.66 -14.55 -53.88
CA SER A 455 -27.97 -14.25 -53.32
C SER A 455 -29.08 -14.43 -54.34
N PHE A 456 -30.16 -15.13 -53.97
CA PHE A 456 -31.38 -15.25 -54.77
C PHE A 456 -32.54 -14.57 -54.06
N ALA A 457 -33.43 -13.92 -54.81
CA ALA A 457 -34.64 -13.30 -54.26
C ALA A 457 -35.67 -14.33 -53.76
N THR A 458 -35.67 -15.55 -54.32
CA THR A 458 -36.59 -16.63 -53.94
C THR A 458 -35.91 -18.00 -54.01
N THR A 459 -36.36 -18.95 -53.19
CA THR A 459 -35.93 -20.35 -53.24
C THR A 459 -36.20 -20.99 -54.61
N GLU A 460 -37.27 -20.55 -55.29
CA GLU A 460 -37.61 -21.02 -56.64
C GLU A 460 -36.62 -20.54 -57.70
N ALA A 461 -36.12 -19.30 -57.59
CA ALA A 461 -35.05 -18.80 -58.47
C ALA A 461 -33.74 -19.58 -58.26
N ALA A 462 -33.38 -19.89 -57.00
CA ALA A 462 -32.21 -20.71 -56.68
C ALA A 462 -32.30 -22.13 -57.25
N ARG A 463 -33.45 -22.80 -57.06
CA ARG A 463 -33.71 -24.14 -57.64
C ARG A 463 -33.69 -24.13 -59.16
N THR A 464 -34.20 -23.06 -59.78
CA THR A 464 -34.18 -22.90 -61.24
C THR A 464 -32.75 -22.75 -61.77
N ALA A 465 -31.91 -21.94 -61.10
CA ALA A 465 -30.50 -21.78 -61.46
C ALA A 465 -29.70 -23.08 -61.25
N HIS A 466 -29.94 -23.81 -60.16
CA HIS A 466 -29.32 -25.12 -59.91
C HIS A 466 -29.76 -26.17 -60.94
N ALA A 467 -31.05 -26.23 -61.29
CA ALA A 467 -31.55 -27.11 -62.34
C ALA A 467 -30.95 -26.77 -63.71
N LEU A 468 -30.77 -25.47 -64.01
CA LEU A 468 -30.10 -25.00 -65.23
C LEU A 468 -28.63 -25.43 -65.26
N ALA A 469 -27.88 -25.22 -64.18
CA ALA A 469 -26.50 -25.70 -64.05
C ALA A 469 -26.41 -27.23 -64.22
N GLY A 470 -27.34 -27.97 -63.62
CA GLY A 470 -27.45 -29.42 -63.75
C GLY A 470 -27.73 -29.90 -65.18
N ARG A 471 -28.54 -29.18 -65.97
CA ARG A 471 -28.78 -29.46 -67.40
C ARG A 471 -27.56 -29.12 -68.26
N LEU A 472 -26.96 -27.96 -68.02
CA LEU A 472 -25.74 -27.50 -68.70
C LEU A 472 -24.59 -28.49 -68.49
N HIS A 473 -24.38 -28.93 -67.25
CA HIS A 473 -23.33 -29.89 -66.89
C HIS A 473 -23.57 -31.29 -67.48
N ARG A 474 -24.78 -31.85 -67.31
CA ARG A 474 -25.05 -33.25 -67.66
C ARG A 474 -25.28 -33.50 -69.15
N ALA A 475 -25.77 -32.52 -69.90
CA ALA A 475 -26.23 -32.74 -71.27
C ALA A 475 -25.79 -31.66 -72.26
N GLU A 476 -26.11 -30.39 -71.99
CA GLU A 476 -26.04 -29.37 -73.04
C GLU A 476 -24.61 -28.94 -73.39
N VAL A 477 -23.73 -28.74 -72.39
CA VAL A 477 -22.32 -28.40 -72.63
C VAL A 477 -21.53 -29.59 -73.19
N PRO A 478 -21.60 -30.81 -72.62
CA PRO A 478 -20.95 -31.98 -73.23
C PRO A 478 -21.42 -32.21 -74.67
N GLY A 479 -22.73 -32.12 -74.93
CA GLY A 479 -23.30 -32.38 -76.25
C GLY A 479 -22.96 -31.30 -77.29
N ILE A 480 -22.72 -30.03 -76.91
CA ILE A 480 -22.21 -29.03 -77.86
C ILE A 480 -20.71 -29.15 -78.08
N LEU A 481 -19.94 -29.57 -77.08
CA LEU A 481 -18.50 -29.81 -77.24
C LEU A 481 -18.25 -30.97 -78.21
N GLU A 482 -18.97 -32.08 -78.05
CA GLU A 482 -18.91 -33.23 -78.97
C GLU A 482 -19.21 -32.81 -80.41
N ARG A 483 -20.40 -32.22 -80.64
CA ARG A 483 -20.80 -31.73 -81.97
C ARG A 483 -19.88 -30.65 -82.53
N GLY A 484 -19.37 -29.78 -81.67
CA GLY A 484 -18.44 -28.71 -82.04
C GLY A 484 -17.08 -29.27 -82.49
N TYR A 485 -16.53 -30.25 -81.77
CA TYR A 485 -15.29 -30.90 -82.16
C TYR A 485 -15.47 -31.77 -83.40
N GLU A 486 -16.60 -32.46 -83.58
CA GLU A 486 -16.94 -33.17 -84.82
C GLU A 486 -17.04 -32.22 -86.03
N LEU A 487 -17.64 -31.03 -85.85
CA LEU A 487 -17.71 -30.00 -86.88
C LEU A 487 -16.32 -29.51 -87.28
N ILE A 488 -15.45 -29.26 -86.30
CA ILE A 488 -14.09 -28.78 -86.55
C ILE A 488 -13.19 -29.88 -87.12
N ALA A 489 -13.40 -31.14 -86.76
CA ALA A 489 -12.66 -32.28 -87.32
C ALA A 489 -12.91 -32.47 -88.83
N GLN A 490 -14.04 -32.01 -89.35
CA GLN A 490 -14.33 -31.94 -90.80
C GLN A 490 -13.60 -30.79 -91.51
N THR A 491 -12.87 -29.96 -90.77
CA THR A 491 -12.08 -28.84 -91.29
C THR A 491 -10.61 -29.00 -90.89
N ARG A 492 -9.75 -28.10 -91.36
CA ARG A 492 -8.32 -28.03 -90.97
C ARG A 492 -8.06 -26.98 -89.88
N MET A 493 -9.10 -26.56 -89.15
CA MET A 493 -8.96 -25.59 -88.06
C MET A 493 -8.37 -26.24 -86.80
N ARG A 494 -7.56 -25.48 -86.05
CA ARG A 494 -7.13 -25.90 -84.71
C ARG A 494 -8.34 -26.05 -83.77
N PRO A 495 -8.32 -26.95 -82.79
CA PRO A 495 -9.38 -27.05 -81.78
C PRO A 495 -9.63 -25.71 -81.05
N PHE A 496 -10.88 -25.46 -80.67
CA PHE A 496 -11.25 -24.33 -79.80
C PHE A 496 -11.03 -24.69 -78.32
N GLY A 497 -10.69 -23.71 -77.50
CA GLY A 497 -10.45 -23.84 -76.06
C GLY A 497 -11.58 -23.30 -75.17
N THR A 498 -12.54 -22.56 -75.74
CA THR A 498 -13.70 -21.97 -75.02
C THR A 498 -14.97 -22.02 -75.88
N ILE A 499 -16.14 -21.93 -75.24
CA ILE A 499 -17.44 -21.88 -75.94
C ILE A 499 -17.59 -20.58 -76.76
N THR A 500 -16.99 -19.49 -76.29
CA THR A 500 -16.94 -18.20 -77.01
C THR A 500 -16.14 -18.31 -78.31
N GLU A 501 -14.98 -18.99 -78.26
CA GLU A 501 -14.13 -19.22 -79.43
C GLU A 501 -14.82 -20.13 -80.45
N MET A 502 -15.50 -21.20 -80.00
CA MET A 502 -16.33 -22.04 -80.85
C MET A 502 -17.40 -21.22 -81.59
N GLY A 503 -18.06 -20.28 -80.90
CA GLY A 503 -19.02 -19.38 -81.53
C GLY A 503 -18.41 -18.49 -82.61
N ALA A 504 -17.17 -18.05 -82.43
CA ALA A 504 -16.44 -17.30 -83.46
C ALA A 504 -16.14 -18.18 -84.68
N TYR A 505 -15.79 -19.45 -84.48
CA TYR A 505 -15.53 -20.39 -85.57
C TYR A 505 -16.79 -20.66 -86.39
N VAL A 506 -17.92 -20.93 -85.72
CA VAL A 506 -19.21 -21.15 -86.37
C VAL A 506 -19.64 -19.94 -87.20
N ARG A 507 -19.54 -18.72 -86.65
CA ARG A 507 -19.87 -17.48 -87.38
C ARG A 507 -18.96 -17.26 -88.59
N LEU A 508 -17.66 -17.55 -88.44
CA LEU A 508 -16.71 -17.46 -89.55
C LEU A 508 -17.08 -18.43 -90.67
N LEU A 509 -17.37 -19.69 -90.35
CA LEU A 509 -17.78 -20.72 -91.30
C LEU A 509 -19.10 -20.35 -91.99
N GLN A 510 -20.09 -19.82 -91.27
CA GLN A 510 -21.35 -19.34 -91.86
C GLN A 510 -21.12 -18.13 -92.79
N GLY A 511 -20.23 -17.21 -92.38
CA GLY A 511 -19.84 -16.06 -93.19
C GLY A 511 -19.11 -16.48 -94.47
N ILE A 512 -18.21 -17.46 -94.38
CA ILE A 512 -17.50 -18.03 -95.52
C ILE A 512 -18.48 -18.74 -96.46
N ARG A 513 -19.43 -19.53 -95.94
CA ARG A 513 -20.49 -20.15 -96.76
C ARG A 513 -21.29 -19.10 -97.53
N ALA A 514 -21.77 -18.05 -96.85
CA ALA A 514 -22.50 -16.97 -97.50
C ALA A 514 -21.68 -16.23 -98.58
N SER A 515 -20.36 -16.13 -98.39
CA SER A 515 -19.44 -15.60 -99.42
C SER A 515 -19.25 -16.58 -100.58
N LEU A 516 -19.10 -17.88 -100.30
CA LEU A 516 -18.91 -18.94 -101.30
C LEU A 516 -20.18 -19.26 -102.11
N ASP A 517 -21.36 -18.85 -101.62
CA ASP A 517 -22.61 -18.86 -102.40
C ASP A 517 -22.56 -17.86 -103.58
N ARG A 518 -21.80 -16.77 -103.43
CA ARG A 518 -21.69 -15.68 -104.42
C ARG A 518 -20.37 -15.72 -105.19
N PHE A 519 -19.30 -16.16 -104.56
CA PHE A 519 -17.95 -16.22 -105.12
C PHE A 519 -17.45 -17.67 -105.24
N SER A 520 -16.53 -17.92 -106.17
CA SER A 520 -15.80 -19.19 -106.25
C SER A 520 -14.78 -19.31 -105.12
N VAL A 521 -14.45 -20.53 -104.72
CA VAL A 521 -13.46 -20.82 -103.65
C VAL A 521 -12.11 -20.15 -103.90
N THR A 522 -11.73 -20.01 -105.17
CA THR A 522 -10.50 -19.34 -105.62
C THR A 522 -10.36 -17.88 -105.16
N VAL A 523 -11.44 -17.22 -104.74
CA VAL A 523 -11.39 -15.87 -104.15
C VAL A 523 -10.62 -15.84 -102.82
N PHE A 524 -10.56 -16.96 -102.10
CA PHE A 524 -9.82 -17.08 -100.84
C PHE A 524 -8.34 -17.43 -101.04
N GLU A 525 -7.91 -17.76 -102.25
CA GLU A 525 -6.53 -18.20 -102.55
C GLU A 525 -5.57 -17.04 -102.80
N ARG A 526 -6.01 -15.94 -103.44
CA ARG A 526 -5.12 -14.84 -103.87
C ARG A 526 -5.36 -13.51 -103.14
N PRO A 527 -4.32 -12.75 -102.75
CA PRO A 527 -4.48 -11.49 -102.02
C PRO A 527 -5.46 -10.55 -102.73
N LEU A 528 -6.51 -10.11 -102.03
CA LEU A 528 -7.59 -9.31 -102.62
C LEU A 528 -7.32 -7.80 -102.55
N GLY A 529 -6.19 -7.37 -101.96
CA GLY A 529 -5.88 -5.96 -101.72
C GLY A 529 -5.99 -5.08 -102.98
N GLU A 530 -5.38 -5.50 -104.09
CA GLU A 530 -5.46 -4.75 -105.34
C GLU A 530 -6.88 -4.72 -105.93
N LEU A 531 -7.68 -5.78 -105.72
CA LEU A 531 -9.07 -5.87 -106.16
C LEU A 531 -9.99 -4.96 -105.34
N ILE A 532 -9.79 -4.91 -104.02
CA ILE A 532 -10.49 -4.02 -103.10
C ILE A 532 -10.21 -2.56 -103.46
N HIS A 533 -8.92 -2.21 -103.66
CA HIS A 533 -8.49 -0.88 -104.08
C HIS A 533 -9.02 -0.48 -105.47
N ALA A 534 -9.24 -1.45 -106.37
CA ALA A 534 -9.81 -1.17 -107.69
C ALA A 534 -11.30 -0.78 -107.62
N HIS A 535 -12.06 -1.30 -106.64
CA HIS A 535 -13.47 -0.97 -106.41
C HIS A 535 -13.71 0.15 -105.40
N GLY A 536 -12.70 0.51 -104.60
CA GLY A 536 -12.76 1.62 -103.64
C GLY A 536 -12.65 3.02 -104.26
N ASN A 537 -12.62 4.05 -103.40
CA ASN A 537 -12.54 5.43 -103.83
C ASN A 537 -11.16 5.76 -104.42
N ARG A 538 -11.11 6.73 -105.34
CA ARG A 538 -9.87 7.09 -106.06
C ARG A 538 -8.75 7.59 -105.12
N ARG A 539 -9.10 8.06 -103.92
CA ARG A 539 -8.18 8.46 -102.85
C ARG A 539 -7.44 7.29 -102.21
N ASP A 540 -8.05 6.10 -102.20
CA ASP A 540 -7.52 4.92 -101.49
C ASP A 540 -6.45 4.16 -102.30
N ALA A 541 -6.19 4.58 -103.55
CA ALA A 541 -5.15 4.04 -104.42
C ALA A 541 -4.69 5.07 -105.47
N PRO A 542 -3.86 6.06 -105.08
CA PRO A 542 -3.45 7.18 -105.93
C PRO A 542 -2.57 6.76 -107.13
N ASN A 543 -1.80 5.67 -106.99
CA ASN A 543 -0.83 5.20 -107.99
C ASN A 543 -1.43 4.22 -109.03
N MET A 544 -2.73 3.93 -108.99
CA MET A 544 -3.36 2.93 -109.86
C MET A 544 -3.85 3.55 -111.18
N SER A 545 -3.27 3.11 -112.31
CA SER A 545 -3.66 3.59 -113.65
C SER A 545 -5.09 3.16 -114.03
N ALA A 546 -5.77 3.96 -114.86
CA ALA A 546 -7.14 3.67 -115.30
C ALA A 546 -7.27 2.38 -116.14
N ALA A 547 -6.17 1.93 -116.76
CA ALA A 547 -6.11 0.65 -117.45
C ALA A 547 -6.03 -0.53 -116.45
N ASN A 548 -5.16 -0.44 -115.45
CA ASN A 548 -5.04 -1.46 -114.41
C ASN A 548 -6.32 -1.56 -113.56
N ARG A 549 -6.96 -0.44 -113.21
CA ARG A 549 -8.23 -0.46 -112.46
C ARG A 549 -9.34 -1.19 -113.22
N ARG A 550 -9.46 -0.99 -114.55
CA ARG A 550 -10.44 -1.72 -115.39
C ARG A 550 -10.13 -3.21 -115.49
N ARG A 551 -8.86 -3.59 -115.61
CA ARG A 551 -8.40 -4.99 -115.62
C ARG A 551 -8.73 -5.68 -114.30
N LEU A 552 -8.40 -5.07 -113.16
CA LEU A 552 -8.66 -5.63 -111.83
C LEU A 552 -10.17 -5.74 -111.52
N ARG A 553 -10.99 -4.77 -111.95
CA ARG A 553 -12.46 -4.87 -111.86
C ARG A 553 -13.06 -5.97 -112.73
N ARG A 554 -12.40 -6.34 -113.84
CA ARG A 554 -12.79 -7.49 -114.66
C ARG A 554 -12.38 -8.79 -113.97
N LEU A 555 -11.15 -8.87 -113.46
CA LEU A 555 -10.63 -10.01 -112.71
C LEU A 555 -11.47 -10.32 -111.45
N SER A 556 -11.94 -9.30 -110.73
CA SER A 556 -12.83 -9.52 -109.57
C SER A 556 -14.16 -10.18 -109.95
N ARG A 557 -14.65 -9.97 -111.18
CA ARG A 557 -15.90 -10.59 -111.67
C ARG A 557 -15.70 -12.05 -112.05
N GLU A 558 -14.47 -12.47 -112.36
CA GLU A 558 -14.14 -13.87 -112.62
C GLU A 558 -14.25 -14.75 -111.37
N TYR A 559 -14.10 -14.14 -110.18
CA TYR A 559 -14.34 -14.81 -108.90
C TYR A 559 -15.82 -14.94 -108.54
N VAL A 560 -16.74 -14.37 -109.31
CA VAL A 560 -18.19 -14.42 -109.02
C VAL A 560 -18.77 -15.67 -109.68
N ARG A 561 -19.62 -16.40 -108.96
CA ARG A 561 -20.27 -17.60 -109.52
C ARG A 561 -21.20 -17.23 -110.69
N PRO A 562 -21.31 -18.09 -111.73
CA PRO A 562 -22.24 -17.88 -112.83
C PRO A 562 -23.68 -17.70 -112.32
N GLY A 563 -24.35 -16.62 -112.78
CA GLY A 563 -25.74 -16.31 -112.39
C GLY A 563 -25.91 -15.43 -111.15
N MET A 564 -24.83 -15.13 -110.41
CA MET A 564 -24.89 -14.31 -109.20
C MET A 564 -24.56 -12.84 -109.51
N HIS A 565 -25.38 -11.92 -108.99
CA HIS A 565 -25.13 -10.47 -109.07
C HIS A 565 -24.70 -9.93 -107.71
N ILE A 566 -23.60 -9.17 -107.68
CA ILE A 566 -23.11 -8.51 -106.47
C ILE A 566 -23.38 -7.02 -106.60
N SER A 567 -24.28 -6.52 -105.73
CA SER A 567 -24.67 -5.10 -105.67
C SER A 567 -23.52 -4.19 -105.26
N ASP A 568 -22.74 -4.60 -104.25
CA ASP A 568 -21.53 -3.91 -103.80
C ASP A 568 -20.34 -4.86 -103.79
N MET A 569 -19.50 -4.75 -104.82
CA MET A 569 -18.30 -5.57 -104.98
C MET A 569 -17.21 -5.17 -103.99
N HIS A 570 -17.14 -3.89 -103.61
CA HIS A 570 -16.11 -3.39 -102.69
C HIS A 570 -16.34 -3.95 -101.29
N GLU A 571 -17.58 -3.83 -100.78
CA GLU A 571 -17.96 -4.34 -99.46
C GLU A 571 -17.84 -5.87 -99.40
N SER A 572 -18.26 -6.56 -100.46
CA SER A 572 -18.18 -8.03 -100.54
C SER A 572 -16.74 -8.54 -100.53
N LEU A 573 -15.82 -7.89 -101.25
CA LEU A 573 -14.40 -8.25 -101.25
C LEU A 573 -13.71 -7.91 -99.92
N LEU A 574 -14.09 -6.81 -99.26
CA LEU A 574 -13.63 -6.48 -97.91
C LEU A 574 -14.05 -7.56 -96.91
N ARG A 575 -15.30 -8.02 -96.99
CA ARG A 575 -15.84 -9.09 -96.12
C ARG A 575 -15.11 -10.42 -96.35
N VAL A 576 -14.88 -10.81 -97.60
CA VAL A 576 -14.07 -12.00 -97.95
C VAL A 576 -12.63 -11.86 -97.46
N GLN A 577 -12.02 -10.68 -97.57
CA GLN A 577 -10.66 -10.43 -97.07
C GLN A 577 -10.59 -10.52 -95.54
N GLN A 578 -11.58 -9.99 -94.81
CA GLN A 578 -11.66 -10.13 -93.36
C GLN A 578 -11.82 -11.60 -92.95
N GLN A 579 -12.75 -12.33 -93.59
CA GLN A 579 -12.96 -13.76 -93.36
C GLN A 579 -11.69 -14.57 -93.66
N ARG A 580 -10.97 -14.24 -94.73
CA ARG A 580 -9.68 -14.86 -95.05
C ARG A 580 -8.64 -14.62 -93.96
N THR A 581 -8.49 -13.39 -93.49
CA THR A 581 -7.54 -13.06 -92.42
C THR A 581 -7.90 -13.79 -91.13
N GLN A 582 -9.19 -13.95 -90.82
CA GLN A 582 -9.65 -14.73 -89.68
C GLN A 582 -9.40 -16.24 -89.87
N TRP A 583 -9.71 -16.79 -91.05
CA TRP A 583 -9.46 -18.18 -91.42
C TRP A 583 -7.98 -18.55 -91.29
N GLN A 584 -7.08 -17.73 -91.86
CA GLN A 584 -5.63 -17.94 -91.84
C GLN A 584 -5.00 -17.93 -90.44
N ARG A 585 -5.69 -17.39 -89.42
CA ARG A 585 -5.23 -17.46 -88.02
C ARG A 585 -5.57 -18.78 -87.35
N LEU A 586 -6.44 -19.58 -87.96
CA LEU A 586 -7.03 -20.79 -87.37
C LEU A 586 -6.58 -22.08 -88.06
N VAL A 587 -5.97 -21.98 -89.25
CA VAL A 587 -5.47 -23.09 -90.07
C VAL A 587 -4.01 -22.90 -90.47
N ASP A 588 -3.35 -23.95 -90.96
CA ASP A 588 -2.02 -23.86 -91.54
C ASP A 588 -1.99 -23.01 -92.83
N ALA A 589 -0.84 -22.39 -93.11
CA ALA A 589 -0.68 -21.48 -94.23
C ALA A 589 -0.96 -22.17 -95.58
N GLY A 590 -1.87 -21.59 -96.37
CA GLY A 590 -2.20 -22.08 -97.71
C GLY A 590 -3.46 -22.98 -97.79
N VAL A 591 -4.08 -23.30 -96.67
CA VAL A 591 -5.32 -24.10 -96.64
C VAL A 591 -6.54 -23.24 -96.99
N THR A 592 -7.34 -23.68 -97.97
CA THR A 592 -8.56 -23.02 -98.39
C THR A 592 -9.76 -23.37 -97.48
N PRO A 593 -10.78 -22.51 -97.40
CA PRO A 593 -11.95 -22.78 -96.56
C PRO A 593 -12.81 -23.94 -97.06
N GLU A 594 -13.10 -24.88 -96.17
CA GLU A 594 -14.05 -25.98 -96.36
C GLU A 594 -15.29 -25.73 -95.50
N ILE A 595 -16.48 -25.99 -96.05
CA ILE A 595 -17.75 -25.82 -95.33
C ILE A 595 -18.16 -27.20 -94.79
N PRO A 596 -18.12 -27.43 -93.47
CA PRO A 596 -18.50 -28.71 -92.88
C PRO A 596 -20.02 -28.93 -92.91
N LEU A 597 -20.43 -30.20 -92.87
CA LEU A 597 -21.84 -30.60 -92.80
C LEU A 597 -22.36 -30.41 -91.36
N GLY A 598 -23.63 -30.01 -91.21
CA GLY A 598 -24.26 -29.79 -89.90
C GLY A 598 -23.97 -28.43 -89.25
N LEU A 599 -23.34 -27.49 -89.96
CA LEU A 599 -22.96 -26.17 -89.45
C LEU A 599 -24.12 -25.39 -88.80
N ASP A 600 -25.31 -25.41 -89.40
CA ASP A 600 -26.46 -24.66 -88.87
C ASP A 600 -27.08 -25.31 -87.61
N ASP A 601 -27.01 -26.63 -87.51
CA ASP A 601 -27.47 -27.37 -86.32
C ASP A 601 -26.56 -27.07 -85.13
N VAL A 602 -25.25 -27.05 -85.35
CA VAL A 602 -24.26 -26.64 -84.34
C VAL A 602 -24.40 -25.16 -83.99
N ALA A 603 -24.68 -24.28 -84.96
CA ALA A 603 -24.91 -22.85 -84.71
C ALA A 603 -26.12 -22.60 -83.81
N THR A 604 -27.23 -23.27 -84.08
CA THR A 604 -28.46 -23.16 -83.29
C THR A 604 -28.25 -23.70 -81.88
N ALA A 605 -27.57 -24.85 -81.76
CA ALA A 605 -27.27 -25.45 -80.46
C ALA A 605 -26.27 -24.59 -79.65
N TRP A 606 -25.26 -24.01 -80.29
CA TRP A 606 -24.33 -23.07 -79.64
C TRP A 606 -25.04 -21.82 -79.13
N GLN A 607 -25.93 -21.21 -79.93
CA GLN A 607 -26.68 -20.02 -79.51
C GLN A 607 -27.49 -20.29 -78.24
N ARG A 608 -28.14 -21.46 -78.17
CA ARG A 608 -28.89 -21.90 -77.00
C ARG A 608 -27.98 -22.09 -75.78
N VAL A 609 -26.92 -22.90 -75.90
CA VAL A 609 -25.98 -23.13 -74.78
C VAL A 609 -25.34 -21.82 -74.30
N ASN A 610 -24.99 -20.92 -75.20
CA ASN A 610 -24.41 -19.64 -74.85
C ASN A 610 -25.41 -18.72 -74.13
N ALA A 611 -26.70 -18.77 -74.49
CA ALA A 611 -27.76 -18.03 -73.79
C ALA A 611 -28.05 -18.62 -72.40
N ASP A 612 -28.06 -19.95 -72.28
CA ASP A 612 -28.26 -20.65 -71.01
C ASP A 612 -27.08 -20.41 -70.05
N LEU A 613 -25.83 -20.42 -70.56
CA LEU A 613 -24.64 -20.02 -69.78
C LEU A 613 -24.72 -18.55 -69.33
N ALA A 614 -25.15 -17.63 -70.20
CA ALA A 614 -25.32 -16.21 -69.84
C ALA A 614 -26.44 -16.00 -68.80
N THR A 615 -27.50 -16.80 -68.86
CA THR A 615 -28.57 -16.79 -67.85
C THR A 615 -28.04 -17.25 -66.49
N LEU A 616 -27.18 -18.27 -66.49
CA LEU A 616 -26.50 -18.73 -65.28
C LEU A 616 -25.47 -17.71 -64.77
N ASP A 617 -24.72 -17.03 -65.64
CA ASP A 617 -23.81 -15.93 -65.27
C ASP A 617 -24.55 -14.79 -64.56
N ALA A 618 -25.71 -14.39 -65.08
CA ALA A 618 -26.55 -13.35 -64.47
C ALA A 618 -27.07 -13.77 -63.09
N ALA A 619 -27.46 -15.05 -62.95
CA ALA A 619 -27.91 -15.61 -61.68
C ALA A 619 -26.78 -15.69 -60.63
N LEU A 620 -25.53 -15.87 -61.07
CA LEU A 620 -24.35 -15.94 -60.21
C LEU A 620 -23.67 -14.58 -59.97
N GLY A 621 -24.09 -13.52 -60.67
CA GLY A 621 -23.49 -12.18 -60.57
C GLY A 621 -22.03 -12.13 -61.04
N ARG A 622 -21.63 -13.00 -61.99
CA ARG A 622 -20.22 -13.13 -62.40
C ARG A 622 -19.76 -11.97 -63.28
N THR A 623 -18.55 -11.47 -63.02
CA THR A 623 -17.86 -10.48 -63.88
C THR A 623 -17.15 -11.13 -65.06
N GLU A 624 -16.67 -12.37 -64.92
CA GLU A 624 -16.09 -13.17 -66.00
C GLU A 624 -17.10 -14.22 -66.49
N PRO A 625 -17.55 -14.15 -67.77
CA PRO A 625 -18.55 -15.06 -68.31
C PRO A 625 -18.10 -16.53 -68.31
N LEU A 626 -18.99 -17.44 -67.95
CA LEU A 626 -18.73 -18.88 -67.99
C LEU A 626 -18.31 -19.34 -69.40
N ALA A 627 -18.89 -18.78 -70.46
CA ALA A 627 -18.57 -19.13 -71.84
C ALA A 627 -17.15 -18.76 -72.29
N SER A 628 -16.45 -17.88 -71.57
CA SER A 628 -15.04 -17.52 -71.84
C SER A 628 -14.04 -18.33 -71.04
N LEU A 629 -14.49 -19.13 -70.06
CA LEU A 629 -13.59 -19.98 -69.30
C LEU A 629 -13.00 -21.10 -70.16
N PRO A 630 -11.74 -21.51 -69.91
CA PRO A 630 -11.18 -22.73 -70.49
C PRO A 630 -12.11 -23.92 -70.22
N ILE A 631 -12.33 -24.79 -71.22
CA ILE A 631 -13.32 -25.88 -71.13
C ILE A 631 -13.16 -26.74 -69.87
N ALA A 632 -11.93 -27.08 -69.48
CA ALA A 632 -11.68 -27.86 -68.26
C ALA A 632 -12.13 -27.14 -66.98
N GLN A 633 -11.98 -25.82 -66.91
CA GLN A 633 -12.43 -25.00 -65.78
C GLN A 633 -13.95 -24.83 -65.81
N LEU A 634 -14.54 -24.58 -66.99
CA LEU A 634 -15.99 -24.51 -67.17
C LEU A 634 -16.67 -25.80 -66.68
N LEU A 635 -16.16 -26.97 -67.07
CA LEU A 635 -16.71 -28.26 -66.65
C LEU A 635 -16.63 -28.48 -65.14
N ARG A 636 -15.53 -28.09 -64.49
CA ARG A 636 -15.39 -28.16 -63.02
C ARG A 636 -16.36 -27.21 -62.31
N THR A 637 -16.46 -25.96 -62.76
CA THR A 637 -17.39 -24.97 -62.17
C THR A 637 -18.84 -25.42 -62.33
N LEU A 638 -19.24 -25.90 -63.52
CA LEU A 638 -20.58 -26.44 -63.73
C LEU A 638 -20.85 -27.71 -62.91
N SER A 639 -19.85 -28.55 -62.70
CA SER A 639 -19.96 -29.73 -61.84
C SER A 639 -20.22 -29.34 -60.38
N GLY A 640 -19.47 -28.37 -59.84
CA GLY A 640 -19.69 -27.84 -58.49
C GLY A 640 -21.06 -27.14 -58.33
N LEU A 641 -21.53 -26.44 -59.36
CA LEU A 641 -22.87 -25.85 -59.36
C LEU A 641 -23.98 -26.91 -59.46
N ALA A 642 -23.73 -28.04 -60.12
CA ALA A 642 -24.69 -29.12 -60.33
C ALA A 642 -24.74 -30.16 -59.19
N ALA A 643 -23.79 -30.13 -58.25
CA ALA A 643 -23.78 -31.03 -57.10
C ALA A 643 -24.94 -30.74 -56.14
N GLU A 644 -25.54 -31.79 -55.55
CA GLU A 644 -26.56 -31.63 -54.51
C GLU A 644 -25.95 -30.85 -53.33
N SER A 645 -26.63 -29.78 -52.91
CA SER A 645 -26.11 -28.87 -51.90
C SER A 645 -27.22 -28.49 -50.92
N ASP A 646 -26.98 -28.72 -49.64
CA ASP A 646 -27.86 -28.32 -48.53
C ASP A 646 -27.94 -26.78 -48.36
N VAL A 647 -27.18 -26.03 -49.15
CA VAL A 647 -27.14 -24.56 -49.15
C VAL A 647 -28.51 -23.94 -49.48
N PHE A 648 -29.41 -24.64 -50.18
CA PHE A 648 -30.66 -24.05 -50.68
C PHE A 648 -31.81 -23.99 -49.67
N ASP A 649 -31.77 -24.76 -48.58
CA ASP A 649 -32.93 -24.92 -47.70
C ASP A 649 -33.21 -23.69 -46.80
N ASN A 650 -32.25 -22.76 -46.65
CA ASN A 650 -32.38 -21.55 -45.81
C ASN A 650 -31.83 -20.28 -46.47
N LEU A 651 -31.85 -20.20 -47.81
CA LEU A 651 -31.09 -19.22 -48.56
C LEU A 651 -31.56 -17.76 -48.38
N VAL A 652 -32.87 -17.53 -48.29
CA VAL A 652 -33.44 -16.18 -48.11
C VAL A 652 -33.13 -15.64 -46.71
N GLU A 653 -33.28 -16.47 -45.68
CA GLU A 653 -33.01 -16.10 -44.29
C GLU A 653 -31.54 -15.76 -44.08
N ARG A 654 -30.61 -16.55 -44.67
CA ARG A 654 -29.18 -16.22 -44.63
C ARG A 654 -28.83 -14.93 -45.37
N ALA A 655 -29.43 -14.68 -46.54
CA ALA A 655 -29.21 -13.44 -47.27
C ALA A 655 -29.65 -12.21 -46.44
N THR A 656 -30.81 -12.29 -45.77
CA THR A 656 -31.29 -11.21 -44.91
C THR A 656 -30.37 -10.96 -43.70
N LEU A 657 -29.88 -12.03 -43.05
CA LEU A 657 -28.93 -11.90 -41.95
C LEU A 657 -27.58 -11.36 -42.42
N ARG A 658 -27.11 -11.78 -43.59
CA ARG A 658 -25.87 -11.27 -44.19
C ARG A 658 -25.96 -9.78 -44.50
N ASP A 659 -27.07 -9.32 -45.06
CA ASP A 659 -27.30 -7.90 -45.33
C ASP A 659 -27.38 -7.08 -44.03
N GLN A 660 -28.06 -7.59 -43.00
CA GLN A 660 -28.09 -6.97 -41.67
C GLN A 660 -26.69 -6.87 -41.05
N LEU A 661 -25.89 -7.94 -41.14
CA LEU A 661 -24.53 -7.97 -40.62
C LEU A 661 -23.57 -7.08 -41.45
N ALA A 662 -23.82 -6.95 -42.75
CA ALA A 662 -23.11 -6.02 -43.63
C ALA A 662 -23.38 -4.56 -43.27
N GLU A 663 -24.64 -4.19 -42.99
CA GLU A 663 -24.98 -2.84 -42.49
C GLU A 663 -24.28 -2.51 -41.16
N LEU A 664 -24.01 -3.52 -40.35
CA LEU A 664 -23.23 -3.38 -39.12
C LEU A 664 -21.71 -3.30 -39.36
N GLY A 665 -21.23 -3.57 -40.57
CA GLY A 665 -19.81 -3.54 -40.95
C GLY A 665 -19.05 -4.84 -40.68
N LEU A 666 -19.75 -5.99 -40.60
CA LEU A 666 -19.18 -7.28 -40.20
C LEU A 666 -18.75 -8.17 -41.38
N GLU A 667 -18.73 -7.63 -42.60
CA GLU A 667 -18.42 -8.36 -43.84
C GLU A 667 -17.06 -9.07 -43.80
N GLY A 668 -16.03 -8.38 -43.29
CA GLY A 668 -14.69 -8.94 -43.14
C GLY A 668 -14.66 -10.13 -42.19
N LEU A 669 -15.36 -10.02 -41.06
CA LEU A 669 -15.44 -11.10 -40.07
C LEU A 669 -16.24 -12.28 -40.61
N LEU A 670 -17.36 -12.04 -41.31
CA LEU A 670 -18.15 -13.09 -41.95
C LEU A 670 -17.31 -13.93 -42.91
N THR A 671 -16.53 -13.27 -43.76
CA THR A 671 -15.65 -13.93 -44.72
C THR A 671 -14.63 -14.81 -44.01
N GLU A 672 -13.99 -14.28 -42.96
CA GLU A 672 -13.01 -15.02 -42.18
C GLU A 672 -13.61 -16.25 -41.48
N LEU A 673 -14.77 -16.11 -40.85
CA LEU A 673 -15.46 -17.20 -40.17
C LEU A 673 -15.89 -18.31 -41.14
N SER A 674 -16.32 -17.95 -42.36
CA SER A 674 -16.64 -18.92 -43.42
C SER A 674 -15.40 -19.67 -43.92
N VAL A 675 -14.26 -18.99 -44.10
CA VAL A 675 -13.00 -19.63 -44.54
C VAL A 675 -12.47 -20.63 -43.50
N ARG A 676 -12.66 -20.32 -42.21
CA ARG A 676 -12.20 -21.14 -41.09
C ARG A 676 -13.20 -22.22 -40.64
N HIS A 677 -14.39 -22.25 -41.22
CA HIS A 677 -15.49 -23.15 -40.85
C HIS A 677 -15.85 -23.14 -39.36
N VAL A 678 -15.95 -21.94 -38.77
CA VAL A 678 -16.15 -21.80 -37.31
C VAL A 678 -17.55 -22.32 -36.89
N PRO A 679 -17.65 -23.19 -35.88
CA PRO A 679 -18.93 -23.74 -35.43
C PRO A 679 -19.78 -22.71 -34.66
N GLU A 680 -21.12 -22.89 -34.65
CA GLU A 680 -22.11 -21.97 -34.04
C GLU A 680 -21.72 -21.54 -32.61
N GLU A 681 -21.25 -22.47 -31.80
CA GLU A 681 -20.88 -22.24 -30.40
C GLU A 681 -19.68 -21.30 -30.19
N GLN A 682 -18.83 -21.12 -31.22
CA GLN A 682 -17.61 -20.31 -31.14
C GLN A 682 -17.76 -18.94 -31.81
N VAL A 683 -18.73 -18.76 -32.71
CA VAL A 683 -18.92 -17.53 -33.49
C VAL A 683 -19.09 -16.29 -32.60
N ALA A 684 -19.88 -16.37 -31.54
CA ALA A 684 -20.07 -15.25 -30.63
C ALA A 684 -18.77 -14.86 -29.89
N ALA A 685 -17.94 -15.85 -29.55
CA ALA A 685 -16.65 -15.61 -28.91
C ALA A 685 -15.64 -14.96 -29.87
N GLU A 686 -15.62 -15.38 -31.14
CA GLU A 686 -14.81 -14.76 -32.21
C GLU A 686 -15.22 -13.30 -32.48
N PHE A 687 -16.52 -13.01 -32.48
CA PHE A 687 -17.03 -11.65 -32.60
C PHE A 687 -16.63 -10.76 -31.42
N GLU A 688 -16.87 -11.21 -30.19
CA GLU A 688 -16.48 -10.44 -28.99
C GLU A 688 -14.97 -10.21 -28.98
N PHE A 689 -14.16 -11.24 -29.29
CA PHE A 689 -12.71 -11.08 -29.42
C PHE A 689 -12.34 -9.99 -30.41
N THR A 690 -12.92 -10.05 -31.62
CA THR A 690 -12.65 -9.08 -32.69
C THR A 690 -13.00 -7.65 -32.27
N TRP A 691 -14.17 -7.46 -31.64
CA TRP A 691 -14.62 -6.15 -31.21
C TRP A 691 -13.73 -5.58 -30.11
N TRP A 692 -13.46 -6.33 -29.05
CA TRP A 692 -12.64 -5.88 -27.93
C TRP A 692 -11.19 -5.61 -28.33
N GLN A 693 -10.62 -6.46 -29.18
CA GLN A 693 -9.26 -6.29 -29.68
C GLN A 693 -9.14 -5.05 -30.58
N SER A 694 -10.12 -4.85 -31.47
CA SER A 694 -10.18 -3.65 -32.33
C SER A 694 -10.39 -2.38 -31.49
N ALA A 695 -11.23 -2.43 -30.46
CA ALA A 695 -11.45 -1.31 -29.53
C ALA A 695 -10.17 -0.94 -28.78
N LEU A 696 -9.44 -1.93 -28.25
CA LEU A 696 -8.15 -1.72 -27.58
C LEU A 696 -7.13 -1.07 -28.53
N GLU A 697 -6.98 -1.59 -29.75
CA GLU A 697 -6.08 -1.04 -30.76
C GLU A 697 -6.46 0.38 -31.22
N ALA A 698 -7.76 0.71 -31.23
CA ALA A 698 -8.24 2.05 -31.52
C ALA A 698 -7.89 3.03 -30.40
N MET A 699 -8.14 2.65 -29.14
CA MET A 699 -7.81 3.47 -27.96
C MET A 699 -6.30 3.72 -27.85
N LEU A 700 -5.47 2.70 -28.08
CA LEU A 700 -3.99 2.84 -28.10
C LEU A 700 -3.48 3.79 -29.20
N ARG A 701 -4.20 3.91 -30.32
CA ARG A 701 -3.86 4.83 -31.41
C ARG A 701 -4.34 6.26 -31.14
N SER A 702 -5.48 6.42 -30.47
CA SER A 702 -6.08 7.74 -30.21
C SER A 702 -5.50 8.42 -28.97
N ASP A 703 -5.14 7.66 -27.94
CA ASP A 703 -4.69 8.19 -26.65
C ASP A 703 -3.18 8.00 -26.45
N ARG A 704 -2.44 9.13 -26.45
CA ARG A 704 -0.99 9.14 -26.23
C ARG A 704 -0.60 8.84 -24.78
N ALA A 705 -1.50 9.07 -23.82
CA ALA A 705 -1.23 8.82 -22.40
C ALA A 705 -1.08 7.32 -22.10
N LEU A 706 -1.62 6.44 -22.95
CA LEU A 706 -1.39 4.98 -22.89
C LEU A 706 0.00 4.54 -23.34
N LEU A 707 0.84 5.48 -23.82
CA LEU A 707 2.23 5.26 -24.22
C LEU A 707 2.41 4.09 -25.22
N GLY A 708 1.39 3.83 -26.05
CA GLY A 708 1.38 2.73 -27.01
C GLY A 708 1.56 1.34 -26.38
N ALA A 709 1.09 1.14 -25.14
CA ALA A 709 1.26 -0.08 -24.34
C ALA A 709 2.73 -0.45 -24.06
N ASN A 710 3.67 0.51 -24.13
CA ASN A 710 5.07 0.27 -23.82
C ASN A 710 5.32 0.32 -22.30
N THR A 711 5.14 -0.83 -21.66
CA THR A 711 5.31 -1.01 -20.21
C THR A 711 6.74 -0.70 -19.72
N SER A 712 7.77 -0.88 -20.56
CA SER A 712 9.15 -0.52 -20.19
C SER A 712 9.37 0.99 -19.97
N VAL A 713 8.56 1.83 -20.62
CA VAL A 713 8.56 3.28 -20.40
C VAL A 713 7.85 3.60 -19.10
N VAL A 714 6.71 2.97 -18.83
CA VAL A 714 5.97 3.11 -17.56
C VAL A 714 6.86 2.71 -16.38
N ASP A 715 7.51 1.54 -16.44
CA ASP A 715 8.47 1.06 -15.44
C ASP A 715 9.61 2.05 -15.16
N ARG A 716 10.06 2.76 -16.18
CA ARG A 716 11.10 3.80 -16.04
C ARG A 716 10.52 5.03 -15.36
N LEU A 717 9.36 5.52 -15.80
CA LEU A 717 8.69 6.68 -15.20
C LEU A 717 8.33 6.44 -13.73
N GLU A 718 7.83 5.25 -13.38
CA GLU A 718 7.55 4.88 -11.99
C GLU A 718 8.83 4.77 -11.15
N ARG A 719 9.95 4.29 -11.71
CA ARG A 719 11.26 4.32 -11.03
C ARG A 719 11.74 5.75 -10.78
N ASP A 720 11.69 6.59 -11.82
CA ASP A 720 12.10 7.98 -11.73
C ASP A 720 11.22 8.75 -10.74
N PHE A 721 9.91 8.51 -10.75
CA PHE A 721 8.97 9.09 -9.78
C PHE A 721 9.33 8.73 -8.35
N ARG A 722 9.64 7.46 -8.05
CA ARG A 722 10.02 7.04 -6.69
C ARG A 722 11.26 7.78 -6.20
N LEU A 723 12.28 7.92 -7.05
CA LEU A 723 13.50 8.63 -6.72
C LEU A 723 13.25 10.13 -6.50
N VAL A 724 12.45 10.75 -7.36
CA VAL A 724 12.11 12.18 -7.28
C VAL A 724 11.20 12.48 -6.10
N ASP A 725 10.20 11.65 -5.81
CA ASP A 725 9.31 11.81 -4.64
C ASP A 725 10.07 11.61 -3.32
N GLU A 726 10.98 10.64 -3.24
CA GLU A 726 11.86 10.45 -2.08
C GLU A 726 12.81 11.65 -1.89
N ALA A 727 13.40 12.15 -2.98
CA ALA A 727 14.22 13.36 -2.94
C ALA A 727 13.40 14.57 -2.47
N HIS A 728 12.19 14.78 -3.02
CA HIS A 728 11.28 15.85 -2.61
C HIS A 728 10.94 15.79 -1.12
N ALA A 729 10.53 14.62 -0.62
CA ALA A 729 10.22 14.41 0.79
C ALA A 729 11.44 14.69 1.70
N SER A 730 12.64 14.30 1.27
CA SER A 730 13.87 14.53 2.05
C SER A 730 14.21 16.01 2.26
N PHE A 731 13.68 16.93 1.43
CA PHE A 731 13.92 18.36 1.57
C PHE A 731 13.01 19.06 2.58
N ALA A 732 11.94 18.43 3.06
CA ALA A 732 10.97 19.07 3.96
C ALA A 732 11.62 19.63 5.25
N GLY A 733 12.46 18.82 5.90
CA GLY A 733 13.22 19.23 7.08
C GLY A 733 14.24 20.34 6.82
N PRO A 734 15.16 20.19 5.84
CA PRO A 734 16.08 21.25 5.44
C PRO A 734 15.41 22.56 5.02
N LEU A 735 14.27 22.52 4.33
CA LEU A 735 13.49 23.70 3.97
C LEU A 735 12.96 24.42 5.22
N LEU A 736 12.38 23.69 6.17
CA LEU A 736 11.92 24.27 7.44
C LEU A 736 13.10 24.83 8.25
N ALA A 737 14.25 24.16 8.25
CA ALA A 737 15.45 24.66 8.92
C ALA A 737 15.93 25.99 8.32
N ALA A 738 15.92 26.14 6.98
CA ALA A 738 16.30 27.37 6.30
C ALA A 738 15.29 28.51 6.55
N GLU A 739 13.99 28.19 6.63
CA GLU A 739 12.95 29.15 6.99
C GLU A 739 13.15 29.65 8.44
N LEU A 740 13.36 28.75 9.39
CA LEU A 740 13.65 29.09 10.79
C LEU A 740 14.95 29.90 10.93
N ALA A 741 15.98 29.58 10.15
CA ALA A 741 17.22 30.35 10.12
C ALA A 741 17.02 31.77 9.60
N THR A 742 16.13 31.95 8.61
CA THR A 742 15.77 33.28 8.10
C THR A 742 15.03 34.08 9.16
N ARG A 743 14.02 33.48 9.82
CA ARG A 743 13.31 34.10 10.95
C ARG A 743 14.26 34.48 12.08
N TRP A 744 15.22 33.62 12.41
CA TRP A 744 16.24 33.88 13.42
C TRP A 744 17.14 35.07 13.07
N LYS A 745 17.64 35.15 11.84
CA LYS A 745 18.47 36.27 11.38
C LYS A 745 17.73 37.60 11.43
N ILE A 746 16.45 37.62 11.03
CA ILE A 746 15.58 38.78 11.13
C ILE A 746 15.40 39.17 12.60
N ALA A 747 15.04 38.21 13.46
CA ALA A 747 14.79 38.48 14.88
C ALA A 747 16.02 39.01 15.63
N ILE A 748 17.25 38.54 15.32
CA ILE A 748 18.47 39.11 15.93
C ILE A 748 18.66 40.58 15.55
N VAL A 749 18.37 40.94 14.29
CA VAL A 749 18.52 42.31 13.79
C VAL A 749 17.46 43.22 14.40
N ASP A 750 16.23 42.73 14.52
CA ASP A 750 15.11 43.46 15.10
C ASP A 750 15.27 43.63 16.64
N GLU A 751 15.86 42.63 17.32
CA GLU A 751 15.98 42.59 18.79
C GLU A 751 17.45 42.49 19.30
N PRO A 752 18.31 43.50 19.05
CA PRO A 752 19.73 43.44 19.42
C PRO A 752 19.98 43.43 20.94
N HIS A 753 19.07 44.01 21.71
CA HIS A 753 19.12 44.02 23.18
C HIS A 753 18.85 42.62 23.76
N GLU A 754 17.79 41.95 23.29
CA GLU A 754 17.50 40.56 23.66
C GLU A 754 18.66 39.64 23.25
N ALA A 755 19.27 39.85 22.08
CA ALA A 755 20.38 39.02 21.62
C ALA A 755 21.59 39.10 22.56
N THR A 756 21.89 40.30 23.07
CA THR A 756 22.97 40.52 24.04
C THR A 756 22.63 39.89 25.39
N ALA A 757 21.40 40.07 25.86
CA ALA A 757 20.92 39.49 27.13
C ALA A 757 20.91 37.97 27.11
N LEU A 758 20.38 37.36 26.04
CA LEU A 758 20.38 35.91 25.82
C LEU A 758 21.81 35.37 25.78
N LYS A 759 22.72 36.03 25.07
CA LYS A 759 24.14 35.63 25.02
C LYS A 759 24.80 35.69 26.40
N ALA A 760 24.47 36.69 27.22
CA ALA A 760 24.97 36.78 28.59
C ALA A 760 24.42 35.65 29.46
N ALA A 761 23.11 35.40 29.41
CA ALA A 761 22.46 34.32 30.17
C ALA A 761 22.93 32.92 29.74
N LEU A 762 23.19 32.70 28.45
CA LEU A 762 23.76 31.44 27.96
C LEU A 762 25.24 31.27 28.34
N ARG A 763 25.99 32.35 28.61
CA ARG A 763 27.39 32.25 29.07
C ARG A 763 27.50 31.87 30.55
N THR A 764 26.52 32.21 31.39
CA THR A 764 26.53 31.83 32.81
C THR A 764 26.24 30.36 33.02
N GLY A 765 25.42 29.74 32.15
CA GLY A 765 25.14 28.30 32.15
C GLY A 765 24.22 27.82 33.27
N THR A 766 23.74 28.71 34.14
CA THR A 766 22.93 28.40 35.33
C THR A 766 21.52 28.99 35.30
N ALA A 767 21.16 29.68 34.22
CA ALA A 767 19.89 30.38 34.08
C ALA A 767 18.69 29.41 34.02
N THR A 768 17.61 29.72 34.74
CA THR A 768 16.36 28.93 34.71
C THR A 768 15.56 29.18 33.42
N PRO A 769 14.58 28.33 33.08
CA PRO A 769 13.68 28.58 31.96
C PRO A 769 12.99 29.95 32.03
N ALA A 770 12.53 30.36 33.22
CA ALA A 770 11.93 31.67 33.45
C ALA A 770 12.92 32.82 33.23
N GLU A 771 14.15 32.71 33.74
CA GLU A 771 15.20 33.72 33.54
C GLU A 771 15.57 33.85 32.05
N LEU A 772 15.66 32.74 31.31
CA LEU A 772 15.98 32.74 29.88
C LEU A 772 14.86 33.33 29.02
N VAL A 773 13.60 32.96 29.29
CA VAL A 773 12.44 33.52 28.59
C VAL A 773 12.27 35.01 28.90
N ALA A 774 12.48 35.42 30.16
CA ALA A 774 12.41 36.83 30.54
C ALA A 774 13.55 37.68 29.94
N ALA A 775 14.76 37.11 29.81
CA ALA A 775 15.90 37.80 29.23
C ALA A 775 15.74 38.09 27.72
N ALA A 776 15.03 37.22 26.99
CA ALA A 776 14.88 37.32 25.54
C ALA A 776 13.59 36.65 25.03
N PRO A 777 12.41 37.21 25.35
CA PRO A 777 11.13 36.56 25.07
C PRO A 777 10.87 36.35 23.58
N THR A 778 11.26 37.29 22.72
CA THR A 778 11.05 37.24 21.27
C THR A 778 12.01 36.26 20.60
N LEU A 779 13.29 36.30 21.02
CA LEU A 779 14.32 35.39 20.49
C LEU A 779 14.12 33.95 20.95
N VAL A 780 13.76 33.72 22.23
CA VAL A 780 13.45 32.37 22.72
C VAL A 780 12.23 31.81 22.03
N ARG A 781 11.20 32.63 21.75
CA ARG A 781 10.06 32.19 20.92
C ARG A 781 10.48 31.74 19.52
N THR A 782 11.44 32.42 18.92
CA THR A 782 11.97 32.09 17.58
C THR A 782 12.87 30.85 17.59
N LEU A 783 13.67 30.66 18.65
CA LEU A 783 14.59 29.53 18.81
C LEU A 783 13.90 28.24 19.29
N ALA A 784 12.92 28.38 20.18
CA ALA A 784 12.19 27.29 20.83
C ALA A 784 10.68 27.39 20.56
N PRO A 785 10.25 27.23 19.29
CA PRO A 785 8.83 27.19 18.95
C PRO A 785 8.16 25.89 19.44
N VAL A 786 8.93 24.84 19.74
CA VAL A 786 8.44 23.55 20.21
C VAL A 786 9.04 23.21 21.56
N TRP A 787 8.19 22.91 22.54
CA TRP A 787 8.57 22.42 23.86
C TRP A 787 8.10 20.97 23.99
N ILE A 788 8.93 20.09 24.53
CA ILE A 788 8.55 18.73 24.90
C ILE A 788 8.80 18.53 26.39
N SER A 789 7.87 17.92 27.10
CA SER A 789 7.94 17.79 28.55
C SER A 789 7.15 16.61 29.09
N SER A 790 7.60 16.05 30.21
CA SER A 790 6.70 15.29 31.09
C SER A 790 5.66 16.25 31.69
N PRO A 791 4.41 15.84 31.93
CA PRO A 791 3.42 16.69 32.60
C PRO A 791 3.94 17.25 33.93
N TYR A 792 4.72 16.45 34.66
CA TYR A 792 5.30 16.82 35.95
C TYR A 792 6.36 17.91 35.86
N ASP A 793 6.96 18.12 34.69
CA ASP A 793 7.94 19.20 34.45
C ASP A 793 7.29 20.46 33.86
N VAL A 794 6.01 20.42 33.44
CA VAL A 794 5.32 21.57 32.83
C VAL A 794 5.25 22.80 33.75
N PRO A 795 5.06 22.67 35.08
CA PRO A 795 5.09 23.84 35.98
C PRO A 795 6.39 24.67 35.89
N SER A 796 7.52 24.05 35.53
CA SER A 796 8.78 24.75 35.34
C SER A 796 8.83 25.61 34.06
N ILE A 797 7.84 25.46 33.18
CA ILE A 797 7.68 26.26 31.96
C ILE A 797 6.92 27.55 32.32
N PRO A 798 7.43 28.74 31.95
CA PRO A 798 6.76 30.01 32.20
C PRO A 798 5.32 30.04 31.66
N GLU A 799 4.40 30.63 32.43
CA GLU A 799 2.98 30.72 32.05
C GLU A 799 2.75 31.54 30.77
N ARG A 800 3.59 32.56 30.54
CA ARG A 800 3.48 33.47 29.40
C ARG A 800 4.77 33.53 28.59
N PRO A 801 4.67 33.64 27.24
CA PRO A 801 3.43 33.56 26.46
C PRO A 801 2.82 32.14 26.45
N GLU A 802 1.52 32.04 26.19
CA GLU A 802 0.82 30.75 26.03
C GLU A 802 1.31 29.97 24.79
N PHE A 803 0.91 28.70 24.71
CA PHE A 803 1.08 27.86 23.53
C PHE A 803 -0.15 27.95 22.63
N ASP A 804 0.08 28.05 21.33
CA ASP A 804 -1.01 28.03 20.37
C ASP A 804 -1.65 26.64 20.30
N VAL A 805 -0.84 25.59 20.45
CA VAL A 805 -1.31 24.19 20.47
C VAL A 805 -0.60 23.42 21.57
N VAL A 806 -1.37 22.67 22.37
CA VAL A 806 -0.85 21.62 23.27
C VAL A 806 -1.25 20.27 22.73
N ILE A 807 -0.26 19.41 22.52
CA ILE A 807 -0.44 18.03 22.07
C ILE A 807 -0.13 17.12 23.27
N VAL A 808 -1.11 16.39 23.77
CA VAL A 808 -0.89 15.36 24.79
C VAL A 808 -0.77 14.02 24.07
N ALA A 809 0.45 13.50 23.94
CA ALA A 809 0.76 12.37 23.04
C ALA A 809 0.39 10.98 23.62
N ASP A 810 0.22 10.89 24.94
CA ASP A 810 -0.19 9.69 25.68
C ASP A 810 -1.37 10.04 26.62
N ALA A 811 -2.37 10.72 26.07
CA ALA A 811 -3.49 11.31 26.81
C ALA A 811 -4.36 10.27 27.54
N ALA A 812 -4.36 9.02 27.09
CA ALA A 812 -5.08 7.95 27.76
C ALA A 812 -4.32 7.39 28.99
N ALA A 813 -3.05 7.77 29.19
CA ALA A 813 -2.22 7.34 30.32
C ALA A 813 -2.19 8.33 31.50
N VAL A 814 -2.93 9.44 31.44
CA VAL A 814 -2.88 10.54 32.42
C VAL A 814 -4.26 11.08 32.76
N CYS A 815 -4.46 11.47 34.02
CA CYS A 815 -5.70 12.10 34.46
C CYS A 815 -5.66 13.63 34.26
N VAL A 816 -6.79 14.30 34.51
CA VAL A 816 -6.92 15.76 34.30
C VAL A 816 -6.00 16.54 35.23
N ALA A 817 -5.83 16.13 36.49
CA ALA A 817 -4.97 16.82 37.46
C ALA A 817 -3.51 16.84 37.00
N GLU A 818 -3.00 15.73 36.45
CA GLU A 818 -1.63 15.63 35.96
C GLU A 818 -1.35 16.57 34.77
N VAL A 819 -2.32 16.77 33.87
CA VAL A 819 -2.13 17.60 32.66
C VAL A 819 -2.75 19.01 32.75
N ALA A 820 -3.42 19.36 33.84
CA ALA A 820 -4.03 20.68 34.03
C ALA A 820 -3.05 21.85 33.77
N PRO A 821 -1.76 21.77 34.20
CA PRO A 821 -0.75 22.78 33.85
C PRO A 821 -0.56 22.97 32.34
N ALA A 822 -0.65 21.90 31.56
CA ALA A 822 -0.52 21.98 30.11
C ALA A 822 -1.78 22.55 29.47
N LEU A 823 -2.96 22.05 29.89
CA LEU A 823 -4.25 22.47 29.33
C LEU A 823 -4.52 23.96 29.52
N ARG A 824 -4.18 24.53 30.68
CA ARG A 824 -4.40 25.96 30.96
C ARG A 824 -3.46 26.90 30.18
N ARG A 825 -2.40 26.36 29.56
CA ARG A 825 -1.47 27.10 28.70
C ARG A 825 -1.81 26.97 27.21
N ALA A 826 -2.93 26.32 26.86
CA ALA A 826 -3.26 25.91 25.51
C ALA A 826 -4.41 26.72 24.90
N ARG A 827 -4.24 27.23 23.68
CA ARG A 827 -5.37 27.77 22.89
C ARG A 827 -6.13 26.68 22.12
N GLN A 828 -5.43 25.63 21.73
CA GLN A 828 -5.96 24.44 21.06
C GLN A 828 -5.37 23.20 21.76
N VAL A 829 -6.20 22.18 21.96
CA VAL A 829 -5.79 20.93 22.61
C VAL A 829 -5.99 19.78 21.63
N VAL A 830 -4.92 18.99 21.43
CA VAL A 830 -4.94 17.78 20.60
C VAL A 830 -4.50 16.61 21.46
N LEU A 831 -5.29 15.56 21.52
CA LEU A 831 -5.04 14.39 22.35
C LEU A 831 -4.72 13.21 21.45
N PHE A 832 -3.60 12.55 21.68
CA PHE A 832 -3.32 11.25 21.10
C PHE A 832 -3.27 10.23 22.24
N GLY A 833 -3.88 9.08 22.05
CA GLY A 833 -3.92 8.06 23.08
C GLY A 833 -4.62 6.80 22.60
N ASP A 834 -4.48 5.76 23.40
CA ASP A 834 -5.16 4.49 23.19
C ASP A 834 -5.79 4.03 24.53
N PRO A 835 -7.08 4.34 24.77
CA PRO A 835 -7.76 4.01 26.02
C PRO A 835 -7.91 2.50 26.24
N VAL A 836 -7.66 1.66 25.22
CA VAL A 836 -7.72 0.20 25.35
C VAL A 836 -6.50 -0.36 26.11
N VAL A 837 -5.33 0.30 26.05
CA VAL A 837 -4.10 -0.17 26.70
C VAL A 837 -3.54 0.81 27.73
N GLN A 838 -3.92 2.08 27.65
CA GLN A 838 -3.46 3.13 28.54
C GLN A 838 -4.54 3.44 29.58
N LYS A 839 -4.10 3.57 30.83
CA LYS A 839 -4.94 4.01 31.94
C LYS A 839 -4.07 4.84 32.89
N PRO A 840 -4.58 5.94 33.48
CA PRO A 840 -3.91 6.62 34.57
C PRO A 840 -3.73 5.66 35.74
N THR A 841 -2.53 5.58 36.28
CA THR A 841 -2.24 4.76 37.47
C THR A 841 -1.55 5.61 38.54
N PRO A 842 -1.87 5.40 39.83
CA PRO A 842 -1.18 6.08 40.91
C PRO A 842 0.29 5.65 40.97
N PHE A 843 1.16 6.55 41.41
CA PHE A 843 2.57 6.24 41.64
C PHE A 843 3.11 7.05 42.80
N GLN A 844 4.21 6.58 43.39
CA GLN A 844 4.96 7.31 44.40
C GLN A 844 6.41 7.50 43.95
N VAL A 845 7.08 8.56 44.40
CA VAL A 845 8.50 8.78 44.11
C VAL A 845 9.40 7.91 45.00
N SER A 846 8.99 7.60 46.22
CA SER A 846 9.79 6.83 47.18
C SER A 846 10.07 5.40 46.69
N ALA A 847 11.30 4.93 46.88
CA ALA A 847 11.70 3.53 46.68
C ALA A 847 11.46 2.63 47.92
N GLY A 848 11.11 3.23 49.06
CA GLY A 848 10.77 2.53 50.30
C GLY A 848 9.38 1.92 50.29
N ARG A 849 9.06 1.14 51.34
CA ARG A 849 7.69 0.66 51.56
C ARG A 849 6.76 1.83 51.89
N VAL A 850 5.51 1.75 51.42
CA VAL A 850 4.47 2.71 51.73
C VAL A 850 4.05 2.53 53.19
N ASP A 851 4.07 3.60 53.98
CA ASP A 851 3.45 3.61 55.30
C ASP A 851 1.92 3.65 55.12
N PRO A 852 1.13 2.76 55.74
CA PRO A 852 -0.34 2.83 55.67
C PRO A 852 -0.93 4.18 56.11
N LEU A 853 -0.18 4.95 56.92
CA LEU A 853 -0.56 6.31 57.32
C LEU A 853 -0.38 7.35 56.20
N ASP A 854 0.30 7.00 55.11
CA ASP A 854 0.54 7.84 53.94
C ASP A 854 -0.48 7.59 52.80
N GLU A 855 -1.50 6.75 53.01
CA GLU A 855 -2.60 6.59 52.05
C GLU A 855 -3.48 7.85 52.00
N SER A 856 -3.81 8.27 50.77
CA SER A 856 -4.62 9.47 50.55
C SER A 856 -6.09 9.26 50.95
N GLU A 857 -6.69 10.27 51.58
CA GLU A 857 -8.14 10.31 51.82
C GLU A 857 -8.94 10.59 50.53
N THR A 858 -8.30 11.18 49.50
CA THR A 858 -8.93 11.45 48.19
C THR A 858 -8.64 10.28 47.24
N PRO A 859 -9.67 9.63 46.68
CA PRO A 859 -9.48 8.57 45.69
C PRO A 859 -8.75 9.09 44.44
N PHE A 860 -7.80 8.31 43.93
CA PHE A 860 -7.12 8.61 42.67
C PHE A 860 -8.10 8.58 41.50
N ASP A 861 -8.02 9.60 40.65
CA ASP A 861 -8.83 9.68 39.43
C ASP A 861 -8.26 8.80 38.33
N ASP A 862 -8.85 7.63 38.15
CA ASP A 862 -8.41 6.63 37.19
C ASP A 862 -9.03 6.80 35.78
N THR A 863 -9.85 7.84 35.58
CA THR A 863 -10.37 8.22 34.26
C THR A 863 -9.37 9.10 33.52
N SER A 864 -9.06 8.75 32.27
CA SER A 864 -8.08 9.50 31.50
C SER A 864 -8.62 10.86 31.00
N VAL A 865 -7.70 11.80 30.76
CA VAL A 865 -8.05 13.06 30.10
C VAL A 865 -8.51 12.83 28.65
N PHE A 866 -8.04 11.76 28.00
CA PHE A 866 -8.50 11.36 26.67
C PHE A 866 -10.00 11.04 26.68
N GLU A 867 -10.45 10.14 27.56
CA GLU A 867 -11.86 9.73 27.64
C GLU A 867 -12.77 10.93 27.95
N ARG A 868 -12.40 11.77 28.92
CA ARG A 868 -13.22 12.93 29.31
C ARG A 868 -13.35 13.98 28.22
N LEU A 869 -12.26 14.25 27.47
CA LEU A 869 -12.31 15.24 26.40
C LEU A 869 -12.89 14.65 25.11
N ALA A 870 -12.78 13.35 24.86
CA ALA A 870 -13.42 12.69 23.72
C ALA A 870 -14.96 12.84 23.73
N GLU A 871 -15.58 13.07 24.89
CA GLU A 871 -16.99 13.45 24.99
C GLU A 871 -17.30 14.87 24.49
N LEU A 872 -16.29 15.74 24.43
CA LEU A 872 -16.44 17.17 24.12
C LEU A 872 -15.88 17.57 22.77
N VAL A 873 -14.86 16.87 22.29
CA VAL A 873 -14.18 17.16 21.03
C VAL A 873 -14.33 16.01 20.05
N PRO A 874 -14.25 16.26 18.73
CA PRO A 874 -14.30 15.20 17.73
C PRO A 874 -13.20 14.16 17.94
N VAL A 875 -13.54 12.88 17.73
CA VAL A 875 -12.61 11.75 17.80
C VAL A 875 -12.31 11.27 16.38
N GLU A 876 -11.03 11.13 16.05
CA GLU A 876 -10.53 10.49 14.84
C GLU A 876 -9.79 9.22 15.20
N THR A 877 -9.92 8.17 14.39
CA THR A 877 -9.29 6.87 14.66
C THR A 877 -8.30 6.56 13.54
N LEU A 878 -7.03 6.32 13.91
CA LEU A 878 -6.03 5.81 12.97
C LEU A 878 -6.06 4.29 13.02
N THR A 879 -6.32 3.62 11.89
CA THR A 879 -6.57 2.17 11.86
C THR A 879 -5.48 1.39 11.12
N ARG A 880 -4.75 2.03 10.21
CA ARG A 880 -3.68 1.39 9.41
C ARG A 880 -2.42 1.16 10.21
N SER A 881 -2.09 -0.10 10.51
CA SER A 881 -0.89 -0.47 11.25
C SER A 881 0.33 -0.70 10.36
N TYR A 882 1.46 -0.09 10.74
CA TYR A 882 2.75 -0.21 10.06
C TYR A 882 3.76 -1.08 10.82
N ARG A 883 3.32 -1.83 11.84
CA ARG A 883 4.20 -2.73 12.60
C ARG A 883 4.73 -3.85 11.70
N ALA A 884 6.04 -4.09 11.78
CA ALA A 884 6.70 -5.09 10.95
C ALA A 884 6.72 -6.46 11.64
N GLY A 885 5.98 -7.43 11.10
CA GLY A 885 5.79 -8.74 11.71
C GLY A 885 4.75 -8.71 12.83
N GLY A 886 4.49 -9.85 13.46
CA GLY A 886 3.46 -9.91 14.51
C GLY A 886 2.03 -9.90 13.98
N GLU A 887 1.78 -10.21 12.70
CA GLU A 887 0.43 -10.16 12.12
C GLU A 887 -0.54 -11.11 12.82
N ASP A 888 -0.16 -12.37 13.02
CA ASP A 888 -1.04 -13.34 13.71
C ASP A 888 -1.38 -12.86 15.14
N LEU A 889 -0.45 -12.12 15.74
CA LEU A 889 -0.64 -11.47 17.04
C LEU A 889 -1.52 -10.21 16.93
N ALA A 890 -1.31 -9.38 15.91
CA ALA A 890 -2.05 -8.15 15.67
C ALA A 890 -3.50 -8.44 15.33
N GLU A 891 -3.77 -9.42 14.47
CA GLU A 891 -5.11 -9.88 14.10
C GLU A 891 -5.86 -10.42 15.31
N LEU A 892 -5.21 -11.26 16.12
CA LEU A 892 -5.80 -11.79 17.34
C LEU A 892 -6.11 -10.69 18.36
N VAL A 893 -5.20 -9.73 18.53
CA VAL A 893 -5.43 -8.55 19.38
C VAL A 893 -6.55 -7.68 18.80
N ASN A 894 -6.60 -7.53 17.48
CA ASN A 894 -7.58 -6.72 16.79
C ASN A 894 -9.00 -7.25 17.00
N ASP A 895 -9.19 -8.56 16.81
CA ASP A 895 -10.48 -9.21 16.98
C ASP A 895 -10.93 -9.23 18.44
N ALA A 896 -9.99 -9.45 19.36
CA ALA A 896 -10.30 -9.57 20.78
C ALA A 896 -10.56 -8.22 21.46
N PHE A 897 -9.85 -7.15 21.07
CA PHE A 897 -9.82 -5.90 21.84
C PHE A 897 -10.14 -4.62 21.06
N TYR A 898 -10.08 -4.65 19.72
CA TYR A 898 -10.30 -3.46 18.87
C TYR A 898 -11.44 -3.65 17.85
N GLY A 899 -12.27 -4.68 18.02
CA GLY A 899 -13.47 -4.88 17.19
C GLY A 899 -13.18 -5.15 15.70
N GLY A 900 -11.97 -5.57 15.34
CA GLY A 900 -11.59 -5.80 13.95
C GLY A 900 -11.19 -4.52 13.17
N GLU A 901 -11.06 -3.36 13.84
CA GLU A 901 -10.80 -2.08 13.17
C GLU A 901 -9.37 -1.93 12.63
N ILE A 902 -8.37 -2.60 13.22
CA ILE A 902 -6.96 -2.49 12.80
C ILE A 902 -6.76 -3.15 11.44
N VAL A 903 -6.23 -2.40 10.48
CA VAL A 903 -5.85 -2.91 9.16
C VAL A 903 -4.33 -3.07 9.12
N SER A 904 -3.83 -4.29 8.99
CA SER A 904 -2.39 -4.59 8.87
C SER A 904 -2.09 -5.45 7.65
N LEU A 905 -1.06 -5.08 6.89
CA LEU A 905 -0.63 -5.88 5.74
C LEU A 905 0.03 -7.20 6.17
N PRO A 906 -0.13 -8.29 5.38
CA PRO A 906 0.39 -9.57 5.80
C PRO A 906 1.91 -9.65 5.89
N TRP A 907 2.44 -10.40 6.85
CA TRP A 907 3.86 -10.65 6.97
C TRP A 907 4.29 -11.85 6.12
N ALA A 908 5.34 -11.69 5.31
CA ALA A 908 5.86 -12.77 4.46
C ALA A 908 6.28 -14.01 5.28
N GLY A 909 6.72 -13.81 6.53
CA GLY A 909 7.09 -14.92 7.42
C GLY A 909 5.91 -15.85 7.75
N SER A 910 4.72 -15.30 8.01
CA SER A 910 3.52 -16.10 8.24
C SER A 910 3.17 -16.94 7.01
N TYR A 911 3.28 -16.36 5.81
CA TYR A 911 3.10 -17.09 4.56
C TYR A 911 4.11 -18.22 4.35
N LEU A 912 5.34 -18.04 4.85
CA LEU A 912 6.42 -19.03 4.83
C LEU A 912 6.36 -20.05 5.99
N GLY A 913 5.28 -20.07 6.78
CA GLY A 913 5.09 -20.98 7.91
C GLY A 913 5.90 -20.62 9.16
N ARG A 914 6.38 -19.38 9.27
CA ARG A 914 7.11 -18.85 10.44
C ARG A 914 6.18 -17.93 11.22
N GLY A 915 5.21 -18.49 11.94
CA GLY A 915 4.25 -17.71 12.72
C GLY A 915 4.93 -16.75 13.71
N SER A 916 4.30 -15.60 13.92
CA SER A 916 4.77 -14.57 14.85
C SER A 916 4.36 -14.84 16.30
N LEU A 917 3.33 -15.65 16.49
CA LEU A 917 2.82 -16.11 17.77
C LEU A 917 2.97 -17.63 17.90
N SER A 918 3.56 -18.10 18.99
CA SER A 918 3.63 -19.52 19.31
C SER A 918 3.29 -19.74 20.78
N VAL A 919 2.64 -20.87 21.08
CA VAL A 919 2.33 -21.28 22.45
C VAL A 919 3.18 -22.50 22.80
N ASP A 920 3.87 -22.43 23.93
CA ASP A 920 4.69 -23.49 24.49
C ASP A 920 4.05 -24.00 25.79
N TYR A 921 3.42 -25.18 25.71
CA TYR A 921 2.78 -25.81 26.85
C TYR A 921 3.79 -26.64 27.63
N VAL A 922 4.05 -26.24 28.87
CA VAL A 922 5.05 -26.87 29.74
C VAL A 922 4.41 -27.95 30.61
N GLU A 923 4.90 -29.18 30.49
CA GLU A 923 4.47 -30.28 31.35
C GLU A 923 5.07 -30.19 32.75
N GLY A 924 4.35 -30.69 33.76
CA GLY A 924 4.88 -30.78 35.14
C GLY A 924 4.81 -29.48 35.95
N GLY A 925 4.16 -28.42 35.45
CA GLY A 925 3.88 -27.19 36.19
C GLY A 925 2.83 -27.36 37.29
N THR A 926 3.13 -28.18 38.30
CA THR A 926 2.25 -28.45 39.46
C THR A 926 2.84 -27.89 40.75
N GLY A 927 1.98 -27.47 41.67
CA GLY A 927 2.40 -26.94 42.96
C GLY A 927 1.34 -27.00 44.05
N THR A 928 1.72 -26.56 45.24
CA THR A 928 0.78 -26.30 46.34
C THR A 928 0.23 -24.89 46.20
N PRO A 929 -1.09 -24.68 46.40
CA PRO A 929 -1.66 -23.33 46.41
C PRO A 929 -0.97 -22.46 47.44
N ASP A 930 -0.78 -21.20 47.09
CA ASP A 930 -0.27 -20.19 47.99
C ASP A 930 -1.26 -19.92 49.13
N PRO A 931 -0.81 -19.74 50.39
CA PRO A 931 -1.71 -19.50 51.51
C PRO A 931 -2.43 -18.15 51.47
N GLU A 932 -1.85 -17.14 50.82
CA GLU A 932 -2.40 -15.78 50.73
C GLU A 932 -3.27 -15.62 49.48
N THR A 933 -2.77 -16.03 48.32
CA THR A 933 -3.50 -15.85 47.04
C THR A 933 -4.39 -17.02 46.69
N GLY A 934 -4.19 -18.19 47.30
CA GLY A 934 -4.95 -19.39 46.98
C GLY A 934 -4.67 -19.98 45.59
N ALA A 935 -3.74 -19.40 44.81
CA ALA A 935 -3.36 -19.86 43.47
C ALA A 935 -2.05 -20.65 43.49
N VAL A 936 -1.82 -21.51 42.49
CA VAL A 936 -0.50 -22.17 42.31
C VAL A 936 0.39 -21.22 41.51
N GLU A 937 1.13 -20.37 42.22
CA GLU A 937 1.98 -19.34 41.60
C GLU A 937 3.41 -19.78 41.34
N SER A 938 3.92 -19.34 40.19
CA SER A 938 5.29 -19.51 39.72
C SER A 938 5.79 -20.97 39.70
N PRO A 939 5.18 -21.88 38.92
CA PRO A 939 5.65 -23.26 38.81
C PRO A 939 7.11 -23.35 38.31
N ASP A 940 7.91 -24.25 38.89
CA ASP A 940 9.34 -24.40 38.58
C ASP A 940 9.60 -24.78 37.11
N ALA A 941 8.73 -25.61 36.54
CA ALA A 941 8.82 -26.05 35.15
C ALA A 941 8.74 -24.86 34.18
N GLU A 942 7.85 -23.91 34.45
CA GLU A 942 7.65 -22.72 33.62
C GLU A 942 8.83 -21.76 33.74
N VAL A 943 9.33 -21.52 34.97
CA VAL A 943 10.55 -20.72 35.20
C VAL A 943 11.73 -21.31 34.42
N ALA A 944 11.93 -22.62 34.48
CA ALA A 944 13.00 -23.29 33.76
C ALA A 944 12.88 -23.11 32.24
N ARG A 945 11.67 -23.25 31.68
CA ARG A 945 11.45 -23.09 30.25
C ARG A 945 11.68 -21.66 29.78
N VAL A 946 11.21 -20.67 30.53
CA VAL A 946 11.47 -19.25 30.24
C VAL A 946 12.97 -18.97 30.22
N VAL A 947 13.73 -19.47 31.20
CA VAL A 947 15.19 -19.33 31.22
C VAL A 947 15.83 -19.94 29.97
N THR A 948 15.37 -21.12 29.53
CA THR A 948 15.84 -21.73 28.27
C THR A 948 15.61 -20.81 27.07
N LEU A 949 14.40 -20.27 26.91
CA LEU A 949 14.05 -19.37 25.79
C LEU A 949 14.89 -18.08 25.81
N VAL A 950 15.12 -17.50 26.99
CA VAL A 950 15.95 -16.30 27.17
C VAL A 950 17.40 -16.59 26.76
N VAL A 951 17.96 -17.73 27.16
CA VAL A 951 19.31 -18.16 26.77
C VAL A 951 19.40 -18.42 25.26
N GLU A 952 18.44 -19.13 24.68
CA GLU A 952 18.39 -19.39 23.24
C GLU A 952 18.32 -18.10 22.42
N HIS A 953 17.55 -17.11 22.88
CA HIS A 953 17.49 -15.80 22.25
C HIS A 953 18.83 -15.06 22.36
N ALA A 954 19.42 -15.00 23.56
CA ALA A 954 20.69 -14.32 23.78
C ALA A 954 21.81 -14.87 22.89
N VAL A 955 21.82 -16.19 22.63
CA VAL A 955 22.83 -16.84 21.77
C VAL A 955 22.51 -16.65 20.28
N ASN A 956 21.27 -16.89 19.86
CA ASN A 956 20.93 -16.97 18.43
C ASN A 956 20.51 -15.61 17.83
N ARG A 957 20.09 -14.65 18.67
CA ARG A 957 19.53 -13.34 18.25
C ARG A 957 19.98 -12.18 19.18
N PRO A 958 21.28 -12.01 19.46
CA PRO A 958 21.76 -11.00 20.41
C PRO A 958 21.51 -9.54 19.97
N THR A 959 21.15 -9.31 18.70
CA THR A 959 20.85 -7.98 18.17
C THR A 959 19.37 -7.58 18.28
N GLU A 960 18.47 -8.53 18.54
CA GLU A 960 17.04 -8.27 18.73
C GLU A 960 16.76 -8.06 20.23
N SER A 961 15.94 -7.07 20.55
CA SER A 961 15.57 -6.77 21.94
C SER A 961 14.56 -7.81 22.48
N LEU A 962 14.72 -8.22 23.74
CA LEU A 962 13.88 -9.23 24.39
C LEU A 962 13.35 -8.70 25.72
N MET A 963 12.14 -9.08 26.08
CA MET A 963 11.71 -9.09 27.48
C MET A 963 10.86 -10.31 27.80
N VAL A 964 10.77 -10.59 29.10
CA VAL A 964 9.79 -11.52 29.65
C VAL A 964 8.71 -10.70 30.34
N VAL A 965 7.45 -10.98 30.03
CA VAL A 965 6.29 -10.40 30.71
C VAL A 965 5.57 -11.52 31.45
N THR A 966 5.20 -11.29 32.71
CA THR A 966 4.49 -12.28 33.53
C THR A 966 3.19 -11.74 34.10
N ALA A 967 2.19 -12.62 34.30
CA ALA A 967 0.92 -12.23 34.92
C ALA A 967 0.96 -12.15 36.45
N SER A 968 2.01 -12.68 37.10
CA SER A 968 2.27 -12.54 38.54
C SER A 968 3.59 -11.81 38.78
N ALA A 969 3.58 -10.78 39.63
CA ALA A 969 4.78 -10.04 40.05
C ALA A 969 5.79 -10.95 40.77
N ARG A 970 5.31 -11.89 41.58
CA ARG A 970 6.14 -12.92 42.22
C ARG A 970 6.81 -13.83 41.19
N HIS A 971 6.09 -14.19 40.12
CA HIS A 971 6.68 -14.94 39.02
C HIS A 971 7.78 -14.13 38.29
N ALA A 972 7.55 -12.84 38.02
CA ALA A 972 8.57 -11.95 37.44
C ALA A 972 9.86 -11.93 38.30
N GLU A 973 9.74 -11.79 39.62
CA GLU A 973 10.89 -11.78 40.52
C GLU A 973 11.66 -13.10 40.48
N ARG A 974 10.95 -14.23 40.51
CA ARG A 974 11.58 -15.57 40.43
C ARG A 974 12.25 -15.82 39.08
N VAL A 975 11.63 -15.43 37.98
CA VAL A 975 12.24 -15.51 36.65
C VAL A 975 13.48 -14.63 36.57
N ARG A 976 13.42 -13.39 37.08
CA ARG A 976 14.55 -12.45 37.10
C ARG A 976 15.74 -13.03 37.87
N ALA A 977 15.50 -13.63 39.03
CA ALA A 977 16.52 -14.31 39.82
C ALA A 977 17.11 -15.55 39.12
N ALA A 978 16.25 -16.35 38.47
CA ALA A 978 16.67 -17.55 37.75
C ALA A 978 17.50 -17.22 36.51
N VAL A 979 17.10 -16.21 35.72
CA VAL A 979 17.87 -15.70 34.59
C VAL A 979 19.22 -15.14 35.05
N ALA A 980 19.25 -14.35 36.13
CA ALA A 980 20.51 -13.85 36.69
C ALA A 980 21.47 -14.98 37.09
N THR A 981 20.93 -16.07 37.66
CA THR A 981 21.71 -17.26 38.02
C THR A 981 22.23 -18.01 36.79
N ALA A 982 21.39 -18.18 35.76
CA ALA A 982 21.75 -18.89 34.53
C ALA A 982 22.81 -18.14 33.69
N PHE A 983 22.85 -16.83 33.80
CA PHE A 983 23.81 -15.97 33.10
C PHE A 983 25.12 -15.78 33.91
N ALA A 984 25.14 -16.15 35.19
CA ALA A 984 26.32 -16.00 36.03
C ALA A 984 27.51 -16.82 35.50
N GLY A 985 28.63 -16.15 35.22
CA GLY A 985 29.87 -16.79 34.77
C GLY A 985 29.91 -17.17 33.29
N ARG A 986 28.88 -16.83 32.49
CA ARG A 986 28.83 -17.09 31.04
C ARG A 986 29.23 -15.87 30.22
N SER A 987 30.41 -15.92 29.58
CA SER A 987 30.91 -14.82 28.75
C SER A 987 30.16 -14.66 27.42
N ASP A 988 29.55 -15.73 26.89
CA ASP A 988 28.86 -15.75 25.61
C ASP A 988 27.50 -15.02 25.61
N VAL A 989 26.92 -14.78 26.79
CA VAL A 989 25.63 -14.06 26.96
C VAL A 989 25.73 -12.84 27.89
N ALA A 990 26.89 -12.60 28.52
CA ALA A 990 27.09 -11.49 29.44
C ALA A 990 26.81 -10.12 28.81
N ASP A 991 27.22 -9.94 27.55
CA ASP A 991 26.99 -8.71 26.80
C ASP A 991 25.51 -8.45 26.56
N PHE A 992 24.68 -9.49 26.37
CA PHE A 992 23.25 -9.31 26.09
C PHE A 992 22.49 -8.64 27.24
N VAL A 993 22.83 -9.00 28.48
CA VAL A 993 22.20 -8.44 29.70
C VAL A 993 22.92 -7.17 30.17
N GLY A 994 24.21 -7.03 29.88
CA GLY A 994 25.03 -5.91 30.33
C GLY A 994 25.11 -4.70 29.38
N ARG A 995 24.60 -4.80 28.14
CA ARG A 995 24.74 -3.75 27.13
C ARG A 995 23.90 -2.52 27.44
N GLU A 996 24.50 -1.35 27.29
CA GLU A 996 23.78 -0.07 27.32
C GLU A 996 23.07 0.14 25.97
N THR A 997 21.89 -0.46 25.83
CA THR A 997 20.97 -0.23 24.71
C THR A 997 19.80 0.64 25.15
N ALA A 998 19.09 1.25 24.19
CA ALA A 998 17.85 1.95 24.46
C ALA A 998 16.74 1.02 25.01
N GLU A 999 16.83 -0.27 24.70
CA GLU A 999 15.87 -1.30 25.07
C GLU A 999 16.60 -2.51 25.67
N PRO A 1000 17.00 -2.43 26.94
CA PRO A 1000 17.70 -3.52 27.61
C PRO A 1000 16.77 -4.71 27.86
N PHE A 1001 17.36 -5.89 28.06
CA PHE A 1001 16.62 -7.05 28.52
C PHE A 1001 15.95 -6.76 29.86
N ALA A 1002 14.67 -7.07 29.98
CA ALA A 1002 13.89 -6.88 31.20
C ALA A 1002 12.95 -8.07 31.46
N VAL A 1003 12.68 -8.31 32.73
CA VAL A 1003 11.62 -9.21 33.20
C VAL A 1003 10.66 -8.35 33.99
N LEU A 1004 9.40 -8.27 33.58
CA LEU A 1004 8.40 -7.31 34.08
C LEU A 1004 7.07 -8.01 34.34
N SER A 1005 6.27 -7.51 35.27
CA SER A 1005 4.84 -7.86 35.35
C SER A 1005 4.05 -7.21 34.19
N LEU A 1006 2.78 -7.58 34.02
CA LEU A 1006 1.89 -6.94 33.05
C LEU A 1006 1.78 -5.43 33.29
N ASP A 1007 1.58 -5.01 34.55
CA ASP A 1007 1.49 -3.60 34.92
C ASP A 1007 2.80 -2.83 34.68
N GLU A 1008 3.95 -3.43 35.05
CA GLU A 1008 5.28 -2.84 34.79
C GLU A 1008 5.60 -2.72 33.27
N SER A 1009 4.99 -3.56 32.43
CA SER A 1009 5.26 -3.60 30.99
C SER A 1009 4.51 -2.55 30.17
N VAL A 1010 3.57 -1.80 30.76
CA VAL A 1010 2.68 -0.85 30.06
C VAL A 1010 3.45 0.20 29.25
N ALA A 1011 4.61 0.64 29.74
CA ALA A 1011 5.47 1.63 29.09
C ALA A 1011 6.52 1.05 28.13
N GLU A 1012 6.64 -0.28 28.07
CA GLU A 1012 7.74 -0.97 27.41
C GLU A 1012 7.30 -1.66 26.11
N SER A 1013 8.23 -1.86 25.18
CA SER A 1013 8.05 -2.74 24.02
C SER A 1013 9.39 -3.32 23.60
N ARG A 1014 9.37 -4.52 23.02
CA ARG A 1014 10.58 -5.22 22.55
C ARG A 1014 10.30 -5.92 21.22
N ASP A 1015 11.36 -6.26 20.50
CA ASP A 1015 11.23 -7.02 19.24
C ASP A 1015 10.60 -8.39 19.52
N ARG A 1016 11.02 -9.04 20.61
CA ARG A 1016 10.47 -10.30 21.08
C ARG A 1016 10.01 -10.24 22.51
N VAL A 1017 8.91 -10.94 22.78
CA VAL A 1017 8.36 -11.09 24.14
C VAL A 1017 8.16 -12.57 24.45
N VAL A 1018 8.60 -12.98 25.64
CA VAL A 1018 8.15 -14.24 26.25
C VAL A 1018 7.08 -13.88 27.26
N PHE A 1019 5.83 -14.23 26.97
CA PHE A 1019 4.73 -14.03 27.91
C PHE A 1019 4.55 -15.31 28.73
N SER A 1020 4.91 -15.27 30.01
CA SER A 1020 4.77 -16.41 30.92
C SER A 1020 3.56 -16.23 31.81
N LEU A 1021 2.61 -17.16 31.76
CA LEU A 1021 1.40 -17.09 32.57
C LEU A 1021 1.73 -17.06 34.07
N GLY A 1022 2.68 -17.88 34.51
CA GLY A 1022 3.13 -17.94 35.89
C GLY A 1022 2.18 -18.64 36.84
N PHE A 1023 1.15 -19.34 36.32
CA PHE A 1023 0.18 -20.11 37.11
C PHE A 1023 0.18 -21.57 36.68
N GLY A 1024 0.10 -22.47 37.68
CA GLY A 1024 0.18 -23.91 37.49
C GLY A 1024 -1.06 -24.68 37.94
N LEU A 1025 -0.98 -26.00 37.83
CA LEU A 1025 -2.02 -26.91 38.30
C LEU A 1025 -1.77 -27.31 39.77
N THR A 1026 -2.83 -27.60 40.50
CA THR A 1026 -2.68 -28.30 41.80
C THR A 1026 -2.06 -29.68 41.60
N LYS A 1027 -1.51 -30.29 42.66
CA LYS A 1027 -1.03 -31.69 42.64
C LYS A 1027 -2.09 -32.72 42.19
N HIS A 1028 -3.37 -32.34 42.19
CA HIS A 1028 -4.50 -33.15 41.71
C HIS A 1028 -4.93 -32.81 40.27
N GLY A 1029 -4.16 -31.99 39.54
CA GLY A 1029 -4.43 -31.65 38.15
C GLY A 1029 -5.56 -30.63 37.93
N ARG A 1030 -6.04 -29.95 38.98
CA ARG A 1030 -7.07 -28.91 38.87
C ARG A 1030 -6.45 -27.52 38.68
N VAL A 1031 -7.05 -26.73 37.78
CA VAL A 1031 -6.84 -25.28 37.64
C VAL A 1031 -7.65 -24.54 38.72
N LEU A 1032 -7.06 -23.53 39.35
CA LEU A 1032 -7.74 -22.63 40.28
C LEU A 1032 -8.22 -21.40 39.50
N SER A 1033 -9.40 -20.85 39.85
CA SER A 1033 -10.12 -19.83 39.05
C SER A 1033 -9.54 -18.41 39.13
N ASP A 1034 -8.30 -18.27 39.58
CA ASP A 1034 -7.66 -16.98 39.83
C ASP A 1034 -6.26 -16.95 39.19
N PHE A 1035 -6.07 -16.04 38.24
CA PHE A 1035 -4.80 -15.74 37.58
C PHE A 1035 -4.26 -14.36 38.00
N GLY A 1036 -4.53 -13.96 39.25
CA GLY A 1036 -4.08 -12.70 39.82
C GLY A 1036 -4.70 -11.51 39.10
N GLU A 1037 -3.88 -10.56 38.68
CA GLU A 1037 -4.33 -9.32 38.04
C GLU A 1037 -5.17 -9.56 36.76
N LEU A 1038 -4.97 -10.70 36.07
CA LEU A 1038 -5.74 -11.08 34.88
C LEU A 1038 -7.19 -11.46 35.18
N SER A 1039 -7.47 -11.93 36.40
CA SER A 1039 -8.84 -12.26 36.85
C SER A 1039 -9.56 -11.04 37.44
N GLY A 1040 -8.85 -9.92 37.63
CA GLY A 1040 -9.42 -8.66 38.13
C GLY A 1040 -10.22 -7.89 37.07
N PRO A 1041 -10.88 -6.78 37.46
CA PRO A 1041 -11.66 -5.93 36.55
C PRO A 1041 -10.81 -5.25 35.45
N ASP A 1042 -9.52 -5.05 35.69
CA ASP A 1042 -8.56 -4.47 34.72
C ASP A 1042 -7.83 -5.56 33.90
N GLY A 1043 -8.21 -6.82 34.07
CA GLY A 1043 -7.52 -7.97 33.49
C GLY A 1043 -7.52 -7.99 31.96
N GLU A 1044 -8.61 -7.52 31.32
CA GLU A 1044 -8.68 -7.43 29.86
C GLU A 1044 -7.68 -6.42 29.30
N ARG A 1045 -7.57 -5.24 29.93
CA ARG A 1045 -6.59 -4.21 29.58
C ARG A 1045 -5.17 -4.73 29.76
N LEU A 1046 -4.86 -5.34 30.91
CA LEU A 1046 -3.53 -5.88 31.20
C LEU A 1046 -3.14 -7.00 30.23
N LEU A 1047 -4.08 -7.87 29.85
CA LEU A 1047 -3.86 -8.86 28.80
C LEU A 1047 -3.56 -8.17 27.46
N THR A 1048 -4.36 -7.17 27.06
CA THR A 1048 -4.14 -6.40 25.83
C THR A 1048 -2.77 -5.74 25.84
N VAL A 1049 -2.36 -5.17 26.98
CA VAL A 1049 -1.01 -4.63 27.18
C VAL A 1049 0.01 -5.71 26.88
N GLY A 1050 -0.03 -6.86 27.57
CA GLY A 1050 0.89 -7.99 27.37
C GLY A 1050 1.00 -8.43 25.91
N MET A 1051 -0.15 -8.61 25.25
CA MET A 1051 -0.24 -9.06 23.86
C MET A 1051 0.27 -8.01 22.86
N THR A 1052 0.27 -6.70 23.19
CA THR A 1052 0.71 -5.62 22.30
C THR A 1052 2.19 -5.23 22.45
N ARG A 1053 2.90 -5.80 23.44
CA ARG A 1053 4.28 -5.39 23.73
C ARG A 1053 5.33 -5.92 22.74
N ALA A 1054 5.01 -7.00 22.03
CA ALA A 1054 5.89 -7.58 21.03
C ALA A 1054 5.77 -6.82 19.71
N ARG A 1055 6.91 -6.43 19.13
CA ARG A 1055 6.94 -5.83 17.79
C ARG A 1055 7.03 -6.86 16.67
N ARG A 1056 7.68 -8.01 16.89
CA ARG A 1056 7.92 -9.01 15.85
C ARG A 1056 7.36 -10.38 16.20
N SER A 1057 7.56 -10.84 17.43
CA SER A 1057 7.17 -12.20 17.82
C SER A 1057 6.94 -12.35 19.31
N MET A 1058 5.98 -13.19 19.67
CA MET A 1058 5.69 -13.56 21.04
C MET A 1058 5.64 -15.08 21.22
N VAL A 1059 6.25 -15.55 22.30
CA VAL A 1059 6.11 -16.93 22.77
C VAL A 1059 5.30 -16.89 24.06
N ILE A 1060 4.12 -17.50 24.06
CA ILE A 1060 3.32 -17.68 25.28
C ILE A 1060 3.76 -18.99 25.93
N VAL A 1061 4.27 -18.93 27.16
CA VAL A 1061 4.63 -20.09 27.96
C VAL A 1061 3.54 -20.30 28.99
N SER A 1062 2.96 -21.50 29.02
CA SER A 1062 1.87 -21.82 29.96
C SER A 1062 1.99 -23.25 30.47
N SER A 1063 1.86 -23.43 31.77
CA SER A 1063 1.68 -24.75 32.40
C SER A 1063 0.24 -25.28 32.27
N ILE A 1064 -0.69 -24.46 31.79
CA ILE A 1064 -2.14 -24.74 31.72
C ILE A 1064 -2.57 -24.77 30.24
N ARG A 1065 -3.30 -25.83 29.85
CA ARG A 1065 -3.89 -25.97 28.51
C ARG A 1065 -5.36 -25.51 28.50
N PRO A 1066 -5.89 -24.99 27.38
CA PRO A 1066 -7.31 -24.62 27.27
C PRO A 1066 -8.27 -25.78 27.58
N SER A 1067 -7.88 -27.00 27.18
CA SER A 1067 -8.66 -28.23 27.44
C SER A 1067 -8.70 -28.65 28.92
N SER A 1068 -7.91 -28.02 29.79
CA SER A 1068 -7.88 -28.31 31.23
C SER A 1068 -8.91 -27.51 32.03
N PHE A 1069 -9.83 -26.81 31.36
CA PHE A 1069 -10.78 -25.87 31.93
C PHE A 1069 -12.24 -26.22 31.59
N ASP A 1070 -13.16 -25.96 32.53
CA ASP A 1070 -14.62 -26.05 32.35
C ASP A 1070 -15.19 -24.64 32.09
N GLU A 1071 -15.90 -24.42 30.98
CA GLU A 1071 -16.49 -23.13 30.59
C GLU A 1071 -17.32 -22.47 31.74
N GLY A 1072 -17.09 -21.17 31.99
CA GLY A 1072 -17.88 -20.35 32.93
C GLY A 1072 -17.28 -20.09 34.31
N ARG A 1073 -16.03 -20.49 34.60
CA ARG A 1073 -15.35 -20.27 35.90
C ARG A 1073 -14.27 -19.17 35.92
N LEU A 1074 -13.97 -18.55 34.79
CA LEU A 1074 -12.99 -17.46 34.65
C LEU A 1074 -13.74 -16.23 34.16
N GLU A 1075 -13.31 -15.06 34.62
CA GLU A 1075 -13.86 -13.76 34.26
C GLU A 1075 -12.76 -12.88 33.64
N SER A 1076 -13.16 -11.80 32.96
CA SER A 1076 -12.27 -10.76 32.46
C SER A 1076 -11.13 -11.29 31.57
N GLY A 1077 -9.90 -10.78 31.75
CA GLY A 1077 -8.74 -11.11 30.92
C GLY A 1077 -8.37 -12.60 30.96
N ALA A 1078 -8.57 -13.28 32.08
CA ALA A 1078 -8.30 -14.71 32.20
C ALA A 1078 -9.15 -15.56 31.24
N ALA A 1079 -10.43 -15.21 31.07
CA ALA A 1079 -11.32 -15.86 30.11
C ALA A 1079 -10.90 -15.56 28.66
N SER A 1080 -10.62 -14.28 28.37
CA SER A 1080 -10.17 -13.84 27.05
C SER A 1080 -8.86 -14.50 26.61
N LEU A 1081 -7.89 -14.68 27.52
CA LEU A 1081 -6.65 -15.41 27.25
C LEU A 1081 -6.92 -16.86 26.84
N MET A 1082 -7.85 -17.56 27.51
CA MET A 1082 -8.18 -18.94 27.15
C MET A 1082 -8.92 -19.04 25.82
N GLY A 1083 -9.80 -18.07 25.50
CA GLY A 1083 -10.42 -17.94 24.18
C GLY A 1083 -9.37 -17.74 23.08
N ILE A 1084 -8.41 -16.86 23.32
CA ILE A 1084 -7.25 -16.59 22.45
C ILE A 1084 -6.45 -17.87 22.20
N LEU A 1085 -6.05 -18.59 23.26
CA LEU A 1085 -5.26 -19.82 23.16
C LEU A 1085 -6.01 -20.93 22.41
N SER A 1086 -7.34 -20.95 22.51
CA SER A 1086 -8.20 -21.89 21.76
C SER A 1086 -8.30 -21.50 20.28
N GLY A 1087 -8.45 -20.20 19.97
CA GLY A 1087 -8.53 -19.67 18.61
C GLY A 1087 -7.25 -19.84 17.78
N ILE A 1088 -6.07 -19.73 18.41
CA ILE A 1088 -4.78 -19.98 17.75
C ILE A 1088 -4.70 -21.40 17.17
N ALA A 1089 -5.30 -22.40 17.83
CA ALA A 1089 -5.31 -23.78 17.35
C ALA A 1089 -6.25 -24.00 16.15
N ALA A 1090 -7.29 -23.17 16.00
CA ALA A 1090 -8.29 -23.28 14.94
C ALA A 1090 -7.91 -22.51 13.66
N ARG A 1091 -7.16 -21.40 13.77
CA ARG A 1091 -6.82 -20.48 12.66
C ARG A 1091 -5.83 -21.01 11.62
N ALA A 1092 -5.29 -22.22 11.78
CA ALA A 1092 -4.42 -22.83 10.78
C ALA A 1092 -5.15 -23.25 9.48
N ARG A 1093 -6.46 -23.01 9.36
CA ARG A 1093 -7.30 -23.37 8.21
C ARG A 1093 -8.26 -22.24 7.86
N GLU A 1094 -7.82 -21.25 7.07
CA GLU A 1094 -8.74 -20.28 6.46
C GLU A 1094 -8.72 -20.34 4.93
N ALA A 1095 -9.91 -20.17 4.37
CA ALA A 1095 -10.27 -20.48 3.00
C ALA A 1095 -9.83 -19.40 2.01
N ARG A 1096 -9.44 -19.84 0.81
CA ARG A 1096 -9.00 -18.99 -0.31
C ARG A 1096 -10.22 -18.40 -1.04
N LEU A 1097 -10.22 -17.09 -1.28
CA LEU A 1097 -11.25 -16.39 -2.06
C LEU A 1097 -10.82 -16.24 -3.53
N GLU A 1098 -10.59 -17.36 -4.24
CA GLU A 1098 -10.18 -17.30 -5.67
C GLU A 1098 -11.28 -16.76 -6.60
N ASP A 1099 -12.56 -16.92 -6.22
CA ASP A 1099 -13.71 -16.63 -7.08
C ASP A 1099 -13.95 -15.13 -7.36
N LEU A 1100 -13.34 -14.23 -6.56
CA LEU A 1100 -13.51 -12.78 -6.68
C LEU A 1100 -12.33 -12.07 -7.37
N ALA A 1101 -11.29 -12.81 -7.76
CA ALA A 1101 -10.06 -12.24 -8.26
C ALA A 1101 -10.16 -11.69 -9.69
N ASP A 1102 -9.38 -10.64 -9.97
CA ASP A 1102 -9.27 -10.05 -11.31
C ASP A 1102 -8.83 -11.10 -12.36
N PRO A 1103 -9.44 -11.14 -13.57
CA PRO A 1103 -9.06 -12.10 -14.62
C PRO A 1103 -7.57 -12.09 -14.99
N LEU A 1104 -6.93 -10.92 -14.99
CA LEU A 1104 -5.49 -10.80 -15.29
C LEU A 1104 -4.64 -11.40 -14.17
N THR A 1105 -5.07 -11.23 -12.91
CA THR A 1105 -4.44 -11.84 -11.74
C THR A 1105 -4.56 -13.37 -11.76
N LEU A 1106 -5.73 -13.89 -12.14
CA LEU A 1106 -5.95 -15.33 -12.29
C LEU A 1106 -5.06 -15.95 -13.38
N ILE A 1107 -4.88 -15.28 -14.52
CA ILE A 1107 -3.98 -15.74 -15.58
C ILE A 1107 -2.54 -15.84 -15.05
N LEU A 1108 -2.05 -14.81 -14.36
CA LEU A 1108 -0.71 -14.85 -13.77
C LEU A 1108 -0.55 -15.99 -12.77
N ALA A 1109 -1.55 -16.20 -11.90
CA ALA A 1109 -1.54 -17.27 -10.92
C ALA A 1109 -1.45 -18.65 -11.59
N GLN A 1110 -2.21 -18.89 -12.66
CA GLN A 1110 -2.16 -20.13 -13.44
C GLN A 1110 -0.76 -20.37 -14.03
N HIS A 1111 -0.14 -19.34 -14.63
CA HIS A 1111 1.19 -19.47 -15.20
C HIS A 1111 2.27 -19.75 -14.14
N LEU A 1112 2.19 -19.10 -12.98
CA LEU A 1112 3.09 -19.36 -11.86
C LEU A 1112 2.93 -20.79 -11.30
N ARG A 1113 1.69 -21.28 -11.16
CA ARG A 1113 1.41 -22.65 -10.72
C ARG A 1113 1.98 -23.71 -11.66
N ARG A 1114 1.93 -23.49 -12.99
CA ARG A 1114 2.56 -24.37 -14.00
C ARG A 1114 4.09 -24.47 -13.84
N LEU A 1115 4.73 -23.47 -13.22
CA LEU A 1115 6.16 -23.47 -12.89
C LEU A 1115 6.46 -24.16 -11.55
N GLY A 1116 5.48 -24.78 -10.89
CA GLY A 1116 5.64 -25.47 -9.60
C GLY A 1116 5.76 -24.51 -8.40
N ILE A 1117 5.26 -23.27 -8.55
CA ILE A 1117 5.24 -22.26 -7.50
C ILE A 1117 3.92 -22.38 -6.71
N ALA A 1118 3.99 -22.33 -5.38
CA ALA A 1118 2.80 -22.22 -4.55
C ALA A 1118 2.30 -20.78 -4.61
N VAL A 1119 1.04 -20.58 -4.99
CA VAL A 1119 0.44 -19.27 -5.26
C VAL A 1119 -0.93 -19.19 -4.63
N ASP A 1120 -1.15 -18.13 -3.87
CA ASP A 1120 -2.46 -17.75 -3.33
C ASP A 1120 -2.87 -16.41 -3.93
N VAL A 1121 -4.15 -16.32 -4.29
CA VAL A 1121 -4.78 -15.12 -4.86
C VAL A 1121 -5.67 -14.52 -3.79
N ASP A 1122 -5.70 -13.20 -3.73
CA ASP A 1122 -6.42 -12.43 -2.71
C ASP A 1122 -6.06 -12.88 -1.28
N TYR A 1123 -4.76 -12.97 -1.02
CA TYR A 1123 -4.26 -13.48 0.26
C TYR A 1123 -4.70 -12.58 1.40
N ARG A 1124 -5.58 -13.15 2.26
CA ARG A 1124 -6.26 -12.49 3.37
C ARG A 1124 -7.12 -11.28 2.97
N GLY A 1125 -7.59 -11.20 1.72
CA GLY A 1125 -8.36 -10.06 1.23
C GLY A 1125 -7.54 -8.76 1.07
N LEU A 1126 -6.21 -8.83 1.20
CA LEU A 1126 -5.32 -7.67 1.27
C LEU A 1126 -4.26 -7.66 0.16
N LEU A 1127 -3.72 -8.83 -0.20
CA LEU A 1127 -2.67 -8.93 -1.20
C LEU A 1127 -3.19 -9.64 -2.47
N PRO A 1128 -3.18 -8.97 -3.64
CA PRO A 1128 -3.80 -9.49 -4.86
C PRO A 1128 -3.26 -10.86 -5.28
N ILE A 1129 -1.95 -11.03 -5.25
CA ILE A 1129 -1.30 -12.31 -5.53
C ILE A 1129 0.01 -12.44 -4.76
N VAL A 1130 0.16 -13.57 -4.08
CA VAL A 1130 1.36 -13.95 -3.36
C VAL A 1130 1.87 -15.29 -3.86
N ALA A 1131 3.18 -15.46 -3.86
CA ALA A 1131 3.82 -16.65 -4.38
C ALA A 1131 5.04 -17.03 -3.53
N GLN A 1132 5.25 -18.33 -3.30
CA GLN A 1132 6.43 -18.81 -2.57
C GLN A 1132 7.12 -20.00 -3.22
N HIS A 1133 8.44 -20.05 -3.02
CA HIS A 1133 9.29 -21.19 -3.36
C HIS A 1133 10.54 -21.22 -2.47
N LYS A 1134 10.86 -22.38 -1.89
CA LYS A 1134 12.08 -22.63 -1.09
C LYS A 1134 12.39 -21.53 -0.05
N GLY A 1135 11.39 -21.08 0.70
CA GLY A 1135 11.58 -20.10 1.77
C GLY A 1135 11.69 -18.64 1.33
N LYS A 1136 11.40 -18.33 0.05
CA LYS A 1136 11.23 -16.97 -0.45
C LYS A 1136 9.77 -16.71 -0.77
N ALA A 1137 9.31 -15.48 -0.52
CA ALA A 1137 7.96 -15.04 -0.81
C ALA A 1137 7.97 -13.76 -1.67
N VAL A 1138 7.12 -13.73 -2.70
CA VAL A 1138 6.90 -12.61 -3.60
C VAL A 1138 5.45 -12.15 -3.46
N VAL A 1139 5.24 -10.84 -3.54
CA VAL A 1139 3.93 -10.23 -3.78
C VAL A 1139 3.98 -9.53 -5.12
N ALA A 1140 3.01 -9.80 -5.99
CA ALA A 1140 2.88 -9.09 -7.26
C ALA A 1140 1.61 -8.22 -7.23
N VAL A 1141 1.72 -6.98 -7.69
CA VAL A 1141 0.62 -6.00 -7.68
C VAL A 1141 0.47 -5.41 -9.06
N SER A 1142 -0.75 -5.41 -9.60
CA SER A 1142 -1.09 -5.02 -10.97
C SER A 1142 -1.68 -3.60 -11.10
N ASP A 1143 -1.67 -3.03 -12.32
CA ASP A 1143 -2.62 -2.02 -12.83
C ASP A 1143 -3.82 -1.72 -11.91
N PRO A 1144 -4.86 -2.56 -12.02
CA PRO A 1144 -6.13 -2.43 -11.31
C PRO A 1144 -6.03 -2.07 -9.83
N GLU A 1145 -5.15 -2.78 -9.13
CA GLU A 1145 -5.09 -2.82 -7.66
C GLU A 1145 -4.57 -1.52 -7.05
N THR A 1146 -4.03 -0.62 -7.88
CA THR A 1146 -3.38 0.62 -7.44
C THR A 1146 -4.11 1.89 -7.86
N THR A 1147 -5.25 1.77 -8.56
CA THR A 1147 -5.91 2.91 -9.21
C THR A 1147 -6.59 3.86 -8.21
N GLY A 1148 -7.03 3.35 -7.05
CA GLY A 1148 -7.68 4.16 -6.00
C GLY A 1148 -6.72 4.88 -5.05
N GLU A 1149 -5.42 4.61 -5.17
CA GLU A 1149 -4.38 5.13 -4.28
C GLU A 1149 -3.58 6.25 -4.93
N SER A 1150 -3.01 7.14 -4.11
CA SER A 1150 -2.05 8.13 -4.60
C SER A 1150 -0.83 7.46 -5.23
N LEU A 1151 -0.15 8.16 -6.14
CA LEU A 1151 1.11 7.67 -6.73
C LEU A 1151 2.15 7.39 -5.65
N ARG A 1152 2.24 8.24 -4.62
CA ARG A 1152 3.14 8.05 -3.48
C ARG A 1152 2.83 6.76 -2.73
N GLU A 1153 1.56 6.50 -2.44
CA GLU A 1153 1.15 5.29 -1.72
C GLU A 1153 1.45 4.03 -2.52
N SER A 1154 0.89 3.93 -3.72
CA SER A 1154 0.95 2.76 -4.58
C SER A 1154 2.35 2.45 -5.15
N LEU A 1155 3.17 3.47 -5.42
CA LEU A 1155 4.49 3.28 -6.04
C LEU A 1155 5.62 3.29 -5.00
N ARG A 1156 5.50 4.03 -3.89
CA ARG A 1156 6.59 4.16 -2.91
C ARG A 1156 6.25 3.55 -1.55
N LEU A 1157 5.22 4.04 -0.85
CA LEU A 1157 4.97 3.68 0.56
C LEU A 1157 4.53 2.22 0.72
N GLY A 1158 3.50 1.78 0.00
CA GLY A 1158 3.03 0.39 0.01
C GLY A 1158 4.15 -0.61 -0.34
N PRO A 1159 4.88 -0.43 -1.45
CA PRO A 1159 6.02 -1.29 -1.80
C PRO A 1159 7.15 -1.29 -0.76
N GLN A 1160 7.45 -0.15 -0.13
CA GLN A 1160 8.44 -0.10 0.94
C GLN A 1160 7.97 -0.86 2.19
N THR A 1161 6.69 -0.73 2.55
CA THR A 1161 6.08 -1.46 3.67
C THR A 1161 6.12 -2.97 3.42
N LEU A 1162 5.71 -3.44 2.24
CA LEU A 1162 5.75 -4.86 1.87
C LEU A 1162 7.18 -5.43 1.92
N ARG A 1163 8.18 -4.67 1.47
CA ARG A 1163 9.60 -5.07 1.59
C ARG A 1163 10.06 -5.16 3.04
N ARG A 1164 9.64 -4.22 3.91
CA ARG A 1164 9.94 -4.29 5.35
C ARG A 1164 9.27 -5.50 6.01
N LEU A 1165 8.11 -5.91 5.50
CA LEU A 1165 7.40 -7.14 5.87
C LEU A 1165 8.01 -8.41 5.23
N GLY A 1166 9.17 -8.30 4.57
CA GLY A 1166 9.90 -9.45 4.04
C GLY A 1166 9.44 -9.94 2.67
N TRP A 1167 8.49 -9.26 2.02
CA TRP A 1167 8.07 -9.61 0.67
C TRP A 1167 9.06 -9.09 -0.38
N HIS A 1168 9.30 -9.91 -1.40
CA HIS A 1168 9.82 -9.41 -2.66
C HIS A 1168 8.68 -8.78 -3.47
N TYR A 1169 8.61 -7.45 -3.48
CA TYR A 1169 7.59 -6.71 -4.24
C TYR A 1169 7.91 -6.68 -5.74
N VAL A 1170 6.93 -7.07 -6.56
CA VAL A 1170 6.99 -7.02 -8.03
C VAL A 1170 5.83 -6.21 -8.57
N ARG A 1171 6.16 -5.19 -9.37
CA ARG A 1171 5.17 -4.44 -10.15
C ARG A 1171 4.87 -5.21 -11.44
N VAL A 1172 3.60 -5.38 -11.77
CA VAL A 1172 3.15 -5.95 -13.05
C VAL A 1172 2.15 -5.00 -13.71
N HIS A 1173 2.19 -4.92 -15.04
CA HIS A 1173 1.31 -4.03 -15.79
C HIS A 1173 0.21 -4.82 -16.50
N ALA A 1174 -0.99 -4.25 -16.59
CA ALA A 1174 -2.14 -4.93 -17.21
C ALA A 1174 -1.87 -5.34 -18.67
N PHE A 1175 -1.16 -4.49 -19.42
CA PHE A 1175 -0.72 -4.80 -20.78
C PHE A 1175 0.23 -6.00 -20.84
N ASP A 1176 1.22 -6.08 -19.95
CA ASP A 1176 2.17 -7.21 -19.86
C ASP A 1176 1.44 -8.52 -19.53
N LEU A 1177 0.49 -8.48 -18.58
CA LEU A 1177 -0.30 -9.64 -18.16
C LEU A 1177 -1.19 -10.17 -19.30
N TYR A 1178 -1.61 -9.31 -20.21
CA TYR A 1178 -2.37 -9.70 -21.40
C TYR A 1178 -1.45 -10.19 -22.53
N SER A 1179 -0.36 -9.48 -22.84
CA SER A 1179 0.47 -9.77 -24.01
C SER A 1179 1.46 -10.91 -23.81
N ASP A 1180 2.06 -11.03 -22.63
CA ASP A 1180 3.07 -12.05 -22.30
C ASP A 1180 3.01 -12.48 -20.82
N PRO A 1181 1.89 -13.11 -20.37
CA PRO A 1181 1.77 -13.58 -19.00
C PRO A 1181 2.83 -14.63 -18.62
N ALA A 1182 3.30 -15.42 -19.59
CA ALA A 1182 4.35 -16.41 -19.39
C ALA A 1182 5.70 -15.76 -19.07
N GLY A 1183 6.08 -14.70 -19.79
CA GLY A 1183 7.27 -13.92 -19.53
C GLY A 1183 7.23 -13.24 -18.16
N VAL A 1184 6.09 -12.67 -17.76
CA VAL A 1184 5.89 -12.09 -16.41
C VAL A 1184 6.09 -13.16 -15.32
N ALA A 1185 5.45 -14.33 -15.48
CA ALA A 1185 5.62 -15.45 -14.56
C ALA A 1185 7.09 -15.92 -14.48
N GLY A 1186 7.80 -15.95 -15.61
CA GLY A 1186 9.23 -16.26 -15.67
C GLY A 1186 10.10 -15.27 -14.89
N ARG A 1187 9.80 -13.96 -14.96
CA ARG A 1187 10.51 -12.93 -14.15
C ARG A 1187 10.32 -13.17 -12.65
N ILE A 1188 9.10 -13.46 -12.22
CA ILE A 1188 8.77 -13.77 -10.82
C ILE A 1188 9.45 -15.06 -10.36
N ALA A 1189 9.42 -16.11 -11.20
CA ALA A 1189 10.10 -17.38 -10.93
C ALA A 1189 11.61 -17.19 -10.74
N GLY A 1190 12.25 -16.32 -11.52
CA GLY A 1190 13.65 -15.94 -11.36
C GLY A 1190 13.96 -15.30 -10.00
N ILE A 1191 13.08 -14.41 -9.50
CA ILE A 1191 13.20 -13.80 -8.15
C ILE A 1191 13.13 -14.87 -7.05
N LEU A 1192 12.21 -15.83 -7.23
CA LEU A 1192 12.04 -16.99 -6.37
C LEU A 1192 13.18 -18.03 -6.50
N GLY A 1193 14.09 -17.86 -7.45
CA GLY A 1193 15.27 -18.71 -7.64
C GLY A 1193 15.03 -19.97 -8.46
N ILE A 1194 13.95 -20.02 -9.25
CA ILE A 1194 13.66 -21.09 -10.20
C ILE A 1194 14.40 -20.81 -11.50
N GLN A 1195 15.11 -21.81 -12.03
CA GLN A 1195 15.83 -21.69 -13.29
C GLN A 1195 14.87 -21.84 -14.48
N PRO A 1196 15.10 -21.14 -15.60
CA PRO A 1196 14.23 -21.20 -16.77
C PRO A 1196 14.16 -22.60 -17.41
N GLU A 1197 15.11 -23.49 -17.11
CA GLU A 1197 15.16 -24.87 -17.60
C GLU A 1197 14.34 -25.86 -16.75
N THR A 1198 13.65 -25.38 -15.71
CA THR A 1198 12.82 -26.24 -14.84
C THR A 1198 11.60 -26.75 -15.63
N PRO A 1199 11.35 -28.07 -15.70
CA PRO A 1199 10.24 -28.62 -16.47
C PRO A 1199 8.89 -28.10 -15.96
N THR A 1200 8.04 -27.65 -16.89
CA THR A 1200 6.68 -27.16 -16.62
C THR A 1200 5.72 -28.31 -16.44
N ALA A 1201 4.80 -28.20 -15.48
CA ALA A 1201 3.70 -29.16 -15.34
C ALA A 1201 2.59 -28.83 -16.37
N ASP A 1202 2.21 -29.81 -17.19
CA ASP A 1202 1.16 -29.66 -18.22
C ASP A 1202 -0.27 -29.70 -17.64
N THR A 1203 -0.43 -30.06 -16.36
CA THR A 1203 -1.72 -30.13 -15.70
C THR A 1203 -1.96 -28.89 -14.85
N ALA A 1204 -3.14 -28.28 -15.01
CA ALA A 1204 -3.70 -27.34 -14.05
C ALA A 1204 -3.99 -28.11 -12.76
N THR A 1205 -3.00 -28.29 -11.90
CA THR A 1205 -3.21 -28.83 -10.57
C THR A 1205 -3.94 -27.78 -9.76
N GLN A 1206 -5.24 -28.00 -9.55
CA GLN A 1206 -5.92 -27.42 -8.41
C GLN A 1206 -5.12 -27.79 -7.15
N PRO A 1207 -5.04 -26.88 -6.17
CA PRO A 1207 -4.40 -27.23 -4.90
C PRO A 1207 -5.08 -28.48 -4.34
N LEU A 1208 -4.28 -29.45 -3.90
CA LEU A 1208 -4.79 -30.62 -3.20
C LEU A 1208 -5.51 -30.13 -1.93
N ASP A 1209 -6.83 -30.31 -1.87
CA ASP A 1209 -7.56 -30.36 -0.60
C ASP A 1209 -7.05 -31.59 0.15
N VAL A 1210 -6.04 -31.40 0.98
CA VAL A 1210 -5.60 -32.43 1.91
C VAL A 1210 -6.60 -32.44 3.07
N GLY A 1211 -7.76 -33.04 2.81
CA GLY A 1211 -8.70 -33.42 3.86
C GLY A 1211 -8.16 -34.64 4.60
N GLU A 1212 -7.52 -34.43 5.75
CA GLU A 1212 -7.48 -35.35 6.89
C GLU A 1212 -7.59 -34.57 8.21
#